data_AF-A0A819QD92-F1
#
_entry.id   AF-A0A819QD92-F1
#
_cell.length_a   1.000
_cell.length_b   1.000
_cell.length_c   1.000
_cell.angle_alpha   90.00
_cell.angle_beta   90.00
_cell.angle_gamma   90.00
#
_symmetry.space_group_name_H-M   'P 1'
#
loop_
_entity.id
_entity.type
_entity.pdbx_description
1 polymer ?
#
loop_
_entity_poly.entity_id
_entity_poly.type
_entity_poly.pdbx_seq_one_letter_code
_entity_poly.pdbx_strand_id
1 'polypeptide(L)'
;MSSEIDYIQSLISAQTYLYQFGGAFLICIGCIGCIFNLIIFSKKNLRKNPCSVYFIAYNIANLFQICVTLSQTMLTYGYSISTATWSNSFCRFTYFSGYVVDILSSFYLIMASVDRMLFTSRNARTRRHSNHHVAYICIIVGTICCMLFHSPALILVNIIEIIPNYYVCYSNSNGYLAFTSYYELVKAILIPTLMIICEICTIKNIQSSHHARVIPMSNTVGSTLNPGRSKDRQLIRMLLINITVYIIFNLMPAVVYPYLQIVQYQSRSLAQSQMNSFLTTESERMSRENIPERIVHAKGIGAFGVFEATNDISDICKAKVFKVGTKTRVLTRFSIGADGSGPADTIREARGFAIKMYTDEGIWDLVTISSPVFYIRNPILFPALAAAQKRNAQTNMKDPNIFWNFISNNPETVHQVVMINSDRGVPESFRFINGYGSHTFKMINSKNEYVWVKFHLRCDQNLKNLDAKTAKMLIGEQPGFTAADLSNAIAMKNFPSWTLFIQVMTEEQSRLCPFNAFDMTKIFSHKLYPLRKVGKLTLNENPTNHSSQIEAAAFTPSHLPPGIEVSPDQILQMRISAYADAQLRRVGANSQLIPVNNPHTNKNLKTDSHRDSDSESAVPNKNVRVQPATMHENLPFEDDFFQPRNFYRNVLDNQGRARLINNIARSLAQCTDQNVVHRTWNLLAHLDDDFGRKLAEKIKL
;
A
#
# COMPACT_ATOMS: atom_id res chain seq x y z
N MET A 1 -19.25 15.89 -17.15
CA MET A 1 -19.40 15.29 -15.81
C MET A 1 -19.75 16.30 -14.72
N SER A 2 -18.93 17.30 -14.35
CA SER A 2 -19.31 18.23 -13.26
C SER A 2 -20.58 19.03 -13.57
N SER A 3 -20.70 19.58 -14.77
CA SER A 3 -21.89 20.33 -15.22
C SER A 3 -23.17 19.49 -15.32
N GLU A 4 -23.05 18.17 -15.55
CA GLU A 4 -24.19 17.25 -15.64
C GLU A 4 -24.66 16.83 -14.24
N ILE A 5 -23.73 16.67 -13.30
CA ILE A 5 -24.04 16.35 -11.90
C ILE A 5 -24.80 17.51 -11.25
N ASP A 6 -24.36 18.75 -11.47
CA ASP A 6 -25.04 19.95 -10.94
C ASP A 6 -26.47 20.09 -11.50
N TYR A 7 -26.66 19.79 -12.79
CA TYR A 7 -27.97 19.78 -13.43
C TYR A 7 -28.91 18.71 -12.83
N ILE A 8 -28.39 17.49 -12.61
CA ILE A 8 -29.15 16.39 -11.99
C ILE A 8 -29.54 16.76 -10.55
N GLN A 9 -28.63 17.36 -9.77
CA GLN A 9 -28.93 17.81 -8.41
C GLN A 9 -30.00 18.91 -8.38
N SER A 10 -29.98 19.84 -9.33
CA SER A 10 -31.02 20.86 -9.49
C SER A 10 -32.38 20.23 -9.80
N LEU A 11 -32.43 19.21 -10.66
CA LEU A 11 -33.66 18.49 -11.00
C LEU A 11 -34.22 17.71 -9.81
N ILE A 12 -33.36 16.99 -9.07
CA ILE A 12 -33.75 16.26 -7.86
C ILE A 12 -34.31 17.23 -6.81
N SER A 13 -33.65 18.37 -6.62
CA SER A 13 -34.11 19.41 -5.71
C SER A 13 -35.50 19.92 -6.12
N ALA A 14 -35.70 20.28 -7.40
CA ALA A 14 -36.98 20.74 -7.90
C ALA A 14 -38.09 19.68 -7.74
N GLN A 15 -37.77 18.41 -7.97
CA GLN A 15 -38.69 17.28 -7.78
C GLN A 15 -39.09 17.12 -6.30
N THR A 16 -38.13 17.21 -5.38
CA THR A 16 -38.38 17.20 -3.93
C THR A 16 -39.31 18.35 -3.52
N TYR A 17 -39.05 19.58 -3.99
CA TYR A 17 -39.93 20.73 -3.73
C TYR A 17 -41.35 20.49 -4.28
N LEU A 18 -41.49 19.94 -5.48
CA LEU A 18 -42.80 19.64 -6.06
C LEU A 18 -43.58 18.64 -5.22
N TYR A 19 -42.95 17.56 -4.75
CA TYR A 19 -43.64 16.58 -3.91
C TYR A 19 -43.95 17.12 -2.51
N GLN A 20 -43.05 17.89 -1.92
CA GLN A 20 -43.23 18.45 -0.59
C GLN A 20 -44.39 19.46 -0.54
N PHE A 21 -44.45 20.38 -1.52
CA PHE A 21 -45.40 21.49 -1.51
C PHE A 21 -46.62 21.29 -2.43
N GLY A 22 -46.49 20.54 -3.53
CA GLY A 22 -47.56 20.30 -4.51
C GLY A 22 -48.16 18.88 -4.48
N GLY A 23 -47.47 17.91 -3.89
CA GLY A 23 -47.86 16.49 -3.91
C GLY A 23 -49.23 16.22 -3.28
N ALA A 24 -49.49 16.78 -2.09
CA ALA A 24 -50.76 16.62 -1.39
C ALA A 24 -51.94 17.18 -2.21
N PHE A 25 -51.74 18.33 -2.86
CA PHE A 25 -52.74 18.96 -3.71
C PHE A 25 -53.08 18.10 -4.94
N LEU A 26 -52.07 17.53 -5.59
CA LEU A 26 -52.25 16.63 -6.74
C LEU A 26 -52.98 15.33 -6.35
N ILE A 27 -52.66 14.75 -5.19
CA ILE A 27 -53.37 13.57 -4.65
C ILE A 27 -54.84 13.91 -4.42
N CYS A 28 -55.15 15.02 -3.76
CA CYS A 28 -56.52 15.43 -3.49
C CYS A 28 -57.33 15.61 -4.77
N ILE A 29 -56.79 16.34 -5.76
CA ILE A 29 -57.46 16.55 -7.05
C ILE A 29 -57.67 15.23 -7.79
N GLY A 30 -56.65 14.37 -7.84
CA GLY A 30 -56.73 13.07 -8.50
C GLY A 30 -57.79 12.16 -7.89
N CYS A 31 -57.82 12.07 -6.55
CA CYS A 31 -58.82 11.30 -5.81
C CYS A 31 -60.23 11.84 -6.06
N ILE A 32 -60.42 13.16 -5.98
CA ILE A 32 -61.69 13.83 -6.24
C ILE A 32 -62.15 13.50 -7.67
N GLY A 33 -61.28 13.61 -8.67
CA GLY A 33 -61.58 13.29 -10.06
C GLY A 33 -62.00 11.82 -10.27
N CYS A 34 -61.28 10.88 -9.68
CA CYS A 34 -61.62 9.46 -9.74
C CYS A 34 -62.98 9.18 -9.08
N ILE A 35 -63.26 9.75 -7.91
CA ILE A 35 -64.52 9.59 -7.20
C ILE A 35 -65.69 10.17 -8.01
N PHE A 36 -65.54 11.36 -8.59
CA PHE A 36 -66.55 11.95 -9.46
C PHE A 36 -66.85 11.06 -10.66
N ASN A 37 -65.82 10.53 -11.33
CA ASN A 37 -66.01 9.60 -12.44
C ASN A 37 -66.74 8.32 -12.00
N LEU A 38 -66.38 7.76 -10.85
CA LEU A 38 -67.06 6.58 -10.29
C LEU A 38 -68.54 6.86 -10.03
N ILE A 39 -68.89 8.02 -9.48
CA ILE A 39 -70.29 8.45 -9.27
C ILE A 39 -71.02 8.59 -10.62
N ILE A 40 -70.38 9.23 -11.61
CA ILE A 40 -70.97 9.45 -12.95
C ILE A 40 -71.24 8.12 -13.64
N PHE A 41 -70.23 7.28 -13.82
CA PHE A 41 -70.37 6.01 -14.54
C PHE A 41 -71.21 4.98 -13.76
N SER A 42 -71.40 5.18 -12.45
CA SER A 42 -72.30 4.38 -11.62
C SER A 42 -73.78 4.67 -11.80
N LYS A 43 -74.16 5.76 -12.47
CA LYS A 43 -75.58 6.07 -12.71
C LYS A 43 -76.25 4.98 -13.54
N LYS A 44 -77.46 4.57 -13.15
CA LYS A 44 -78.23 3.47 -13.77
C LYS A 44 -78.36 3.57 -15.30
N ASN A 45 -78.38 4.79 -15.84
CA ASN A 45 -78.47 5.04 -17.29
C ASN A 45 -77.17 4.76 -18.04
N LEU A 46 -76.01 4.99 -17.42
CA LEU A 46 -74.68 4.77 -18.03
C LEU A 46 -74.17 3.34 -17.82
N ARG A 47 -74.56 2.68 -16.71
CA ARG A 47 -74.24 1.27 -16.45
C ARG A 47 -74.81 0.28 -17.48
N LYS A 48 -75.77 0.70 -18.32
CA LYS A 48 -76.29 -0.10 -19.43
C LYS A 48 -75.29 -0.27 -20.60
N ASN A 49 -74.22 0.51 -20.63
CA ASN A 49 -73.17 0.40 -21.65
C ASN A 49 -71.99 -0.41 -21.08
N PRO A 50 -71.55 -1.51 -21.71
CA PRO A 50 -70.40 -2.30 -21.28
C PRO A 50 -69.12 -1.48 -21.10
N CYS A 51 -68.89 -0.47 -21.96
CA CYS A 51 -67.75 0.45 -21.87
C CYS A 51 -67.66 1.17 -20.51
N SER A 52 -68.80 1.53 -19.91
CA SER A 52 -68.84 2.19 -18.60
C SER A 52 -68.29 1.29 -17.48
N VAL A 53 -68.36 -0.03 -17.63
CA VAL A 53 -67.83 -1.00 -16.65
C VAL A 53 -66.30 -0.95 -16.63
N TYR A 54 -65.67 -0.84 -17.80
CA TYR A 54 -64.22 -0.65 -17.90
C TYR A 54 -63.77 0.71 -17.35
N PHE A 55 -64.55 1.78 -17.55
CA PHE A 55 -64.24 3.08 -16.93
C PHE A 55 -64.38 3.06 -15.40
N ILE A 56 -65.33 2.30 -14.85
CA ILE A 56 -65.41 2.09 -13.40
C ILE A 56 -64.15 1.35 -12.92
N ALA A 57 -63.78 0.24 -13.57
CA ALA A 57 -62.57 -0.51 -13.22
C ALA A 57 -61.30 0.34 -13.34
N TYR A 58 -61.19 1.17 -14.39
CA TYR A 58 -60.12 2.13 -14.60
C TYR A 58 -59.99 3.15 -13.45
N ASN A 59 -61.10 3.76 -13.03
CA ASN A 59 -61.06 4.75 -11.95
C ASN A 59 -60.83 4.10 -10.58
N ILE A 60 -61.25 2.85 -10.37
CA ILE A 60 -60.88 2.07 -9.17
C ILE A 60 -59.38 1.82 -9.16
N ALA A 61 -58.80 1.37 -10.28
CA ALA A 61 -57.36 1.15 -10.41
C ALA A 61 -56.58 2.45 -10.18
N ASN A 62 -56.96 3.55 -10.83
CA ASN A 62 -56.29 4.84 -10.63
C ASN A 62 -56.39 5.35 -9.19
N LEU A 63 -57.54 5.21 -8.53
CA LEU A 63 -57.67 5.60 -7.13
C LEU A 63 -56.71 4.79 -6.26
N PHE A 64 -56.59 3.49 -6.52
CA PHE A 64 -55.62 2.65 -5.83
C PHE A 64 -54.17 3.06 -6.15
N GLN A 65 -53.86 3.42 -7.40
CA GLN A 65 -52.53 3.92 -7.80
C GLN A 65 -52.15 5.20 -7.05
N ILE A 66 -53.10 6.12 -6.89
CA ILE A 66 -52.88 7.37 -6.17
C ILE A 66 -52.63 7.08 -4.67
N CYS A 67 -53.43 6.20 -4.07
CA CYS A 67 -53.30 5.85 -2.66
C CYS A 67 -52.02 5.07 -2.35
N VAL A 68 -51.61 4.14 -3.22
CA VAL A 68 -50.42 3.31 -2.98
C VAL A 68 -49.16 4.00 -3.49
N THR A 69 -49.08 4.32 -4.77
CA THR A 69 -47.83 4.77 -5.39
C THR A 69 -47.55 6.24 -5.10
N LEU A 70 -48.52 7.13 -5.34
CA LEU A 70 -48.28 8.58 -5.24
C LEU A 70 -48.11 9.04 -3.78
N SER A 71 -48.88 8.46 -2.87
CA SER A 71 -48.78 8.77 -1.43
C SER A 71 -47.41 8.34 -0.86
N GLN A 72 -46.93 7.15 -1.23
CA GLN A 72 -45.60 6.69 -0.83
C GLN A 72 -44.47 7.51 -1.45
N THR A 73 -44.60 7.87 -2.73
CA THR A 73 -43.64 8.74 -3.43
C THR A 73 -43.56 10.11 -2.74
N MET A 74 -44.70 10.70 -2.36
CA MET A 74 -44.75 11.96 -1.63
C MET A 74 -44.08 11.85 -0.26
N LEU A 75 -44.38 10.81 0.52
CA LEU A 75 -43.78 10.58 1.83
C LEU A 75 -42.26 10.41 1.71
N THR A 76 -41.79 9.64 0.72
CA THR A 76 -40.37 9.34 0.54
C THR A 76 -39.59 10.55 0.04
N TYR A 77 -40.02 11.19 -1.06
CA TYR A 77 -39.26 12.28 -1.69
C TYR A 77 -39.56 13.66 -1.14
N GLY A 78 -40.77 13.90 -0.61
CA GLY A 78 -41.17 15.20 -0.06
C GLY A 78 -40.90 15.34 1.44
N TYR A 79 -41.00 14.24 2.20
CA TYR A 79 -40.90 14.26 3.67
C TYR A 79 -39.80 13.35 4.22
N SER A 80 -39.02 12.68 3.37
CA SER A 80 -37.96 11.74 3.76
C SER A 80 -38.45 10.56 4.64
N ILE A 81 -39.73 10.20 4.53
CA ILE A 81 -40.34 9.07 5.23
C ILE A 81 -40.40 7.88 4.27
N SER A 82 -39.42 6.99 4.35
CA SER A 82 -39.35 5.80 3.48
C SER A 82 -40.17 4.63 4.03
N THR A 83 -41.49 4.68 3.85
CA THR A 83 -42.39 3.60 4.30
C THR A 83 -42.06 2.25 3.65
N ALA A 84 -41.52 2.27 2.43
CA ALA A 84 -41.13 1.08 1.68
C ALA A 84 -39.99 0.28 2.35
N THR A 85 -39.24 0.87 3.30
CA THR A 85 -38.14 0.20 4.01
C THR A 85 -38.52 -0.36 5.38
N TRP A 86 -39.79 -0.25 5.78
CA TRP A 86 -40.26 -0.75 7.08
C TRP A 86 -40.15 -2.27 7.23
N SER A 87 -40.33 -3.02 6.14
CA SER A 87 -40.06 -4.46 6.09
C SER A 87 -39.88 -4.94 4.66
N ASN A 88 -39.17 -6.06 4.47
CA ASN A 88 -39.03 -6.69 3.15
C ASN A 88 -40.39 -7.06 2.54
N SER A 89 -41.36 -7.49 3.34
CA SER A 89 -42.71 -7.81 2.88
C SER A 89 -43.43 -6.56 2.35
N PHE A 90 -43.31 -5.43 3.07
CA PHE A 90 -43.93 -4.17 2.67
C PHE A 90 -43.25 -3.57 1.42
N CYS A 91 -41.92 -3.67 1.34
CA CYS A 91 -41.11 -3.35 0.16
C CYS A 91 -41.60 -4.11 -1.08
N ARG A 92 -41.69 -5.44 -0.99
CA ARG A 92 -42.16 -6.31 -2.08
C ARG A 92 -43.60 -6.04 -2.49
N PHE A 93 -44.50 -5.93 -1.51
CA PHE A 93 -45.92 -5.66 -1.77
C PHE A 93 -46.12 -4.29 -2.44
N THR A 94 -45.42 -3.27 -1.98
CA THR A 94 -45.45 -1.92 -2.54
C THR A 94 -45.08 -1.93 -4.02
N TYR A 95 -43.95 -2.54 -4.38
CA TYR A 95 -43.52 -2.63 -5.77
C TYR A 95 -44.47 -3.46 -6.62
N PHE A 96 -44.89 -4.63 -6.12
CA PHE A 96 -45.85 -5.49 -6.80
C PHE A 96 -47.17 -4.76 -7.10
N SER A 97 -47.76 -4.14 -6.08
CA SER A 97 -49.03 -3.45 -6.20
C SER A 97 -48.93 -2.21 -7.10
N GLY A 98 -47.83 -1.46 -7.04
CA GLY A 98 -47.54 -0.36 -7.95
C GLY A 98 -47.54 -0.79 -9.42
N TYR A 99 -46.82 -1.86 -9.79
CA TYR A 99 -46.80 -2.35 -11.18
C TYR A 99 -48.15 -2.89 -11.64
N VAL A 100 -48.80 -3.69 -10.80
CA VAL A 100 -50.10 -4.30 -11.10
C VAL A 100 -51.16 -3.24 -11.37
N VAL A 101 -51.24 -2.22 -10.52
CA VAL A 101 -52.32 -1.23 -10.63
C VAL A 101 -52.06 -0.26 -11.77
N ASP A 102 -50.81 0.12 -11.98
CA ASP A 102 -50.41 0.98 -13.10
C ASP A 102 -50.76 0.32 -14.45
N ILE A 103 -50.41 -0.97 -14.65
CA ILE A 103 -50.77 -1.67 -15.90
C ILE A 103 -52.27 -1.92 -16.03
N LEU A 104 -52.97 -2.21 -14.93
CA LEU A 104 -54.41 -2.47 -14.97
C LEU A 104 -55.18 -1.23 -15.39
N SER A 105 -54.77 -0.05 -14.94
CA SER A 105 -55.35 1.21 -15.40
C SER A 105 -55.25 1.32 -16.93
N SER A 106 -54.06 1.13 -17.50
CA SER A 106 -53.84 1.18 -18.94
C SER A 106 -54.60 0.09 -19.69
N PHE A 107 -54.66 -1.13 -19.15
CA PHE A 107 -55.39 -2.25 -19.73
C PHE A 107 -56.89 -1.97 -19.82
N TYR A 108 -57.51 -1.49 -18.74
CA TYR A 108 -58.94 -1.16 -18.76
C TYR A 108 -59.26 -0.03 -19.73
N LEU A 109 -58.35 0.92 -19.90
CA LEU A 109 -58.48 1.98 -20.88
C LEU A 109 -58.44 1.45 -22.31
N ILE A 110 -57.53 0.51 -22.61
CA ILE A 110 -57.48 -0.20 -23.90
C ILE A 110 -58.78 -0.98 -24.11
N MET A 111 -59.24 -1.75 -23.12
CA MET A 111 -60.46 -2.54 -23.24
C MET A 111 -61.71 -1.66 -23.43
N ALA A 112 -61.75 -0.48 -22.82
CA ALA A 112 -62.77 0.53 -23.11
C ALA A 112 -62.69 1.03 -24.56
N SER A 113 -61.49 1.19 -25.13
CA SER A 113 -61.30 1.53 -26.55
C SER A 113 -61.69 0.40 -27.49
N VAL A 114 -61.36 -0.85 -27.16
CA VAL A 114 -61.78 -2.05 -27.90
C VAL A 114 -63.29 -2.19 -27.87
N ASP A 115 -63.92 -2.07 -26.70
CA ASP A 115 -65.39 -2.17 -26.57
C ASP A 115 -66.10 -1.08 -27.38
N ARG A 116 -65.58 0.16 -27.39
CA ARG A 116 -66.09 1.24 -28.26
C ARG A 116 -65.95 0.90 -29.75
N MET A 117 -64.82 0.34 -30.16
CA MET A 117 -64.62 -0.11 -31.54
C MET A 117 -65.60 -1.23 -31.91
N LEU A 118 -65.82 -2.19 -31.03
CA LEU A 118 -66.75 -3.31 -31.24
C LEU A 118 -68.20 -2.81 -31.31
N PHE A 119 -68.61 -1.94 -30.40
CA PHE A 119 -69.94 -1.35 -30.34
C PHE A 119 -70.27 -0.53 -31.59
N THR A 120 -69.31 0.22 -32.11
CA THR A 120 -69.47 1.03 -33.33
C THR A 120 -69.35 0.23 -34.63
N SER A 121 -68.93 -1.03 -34.58
CA SER A 121 -68.73 -1.86 -35.78
C SER A 121 -70.01 -1.99 -36.61
N ARG A 122 -69.86 -1.99 -37.94
CA ARG A 122 -70.96 -2.25 -38.89
C ARG A 122 -71.45 -3.70 -38.84
N ASN A 123 -70.58 -4.65 -38.49
CA ASN A 123 -70.93 -6.07 -38.43
C ASN A 123 -71.69 -6.41 -37.14
N ALA A 124 -72.92 -6.90 -37.28
CA ALA A 124 -73.77 -7.29 -36.15
C ALA A 124 -73.14 -8.40 -35.28
N ARG A 125 -72.39 -9.33 -35.89
CA ARG A 125 -71.67 -10.39 -35.16
C ARG A 125 -70.58 -9.81 -34.28
N THR A 126 -69.85 -8.81 -34.77
CA THR A 126 -68.82 -8.09 -34.00
C THR A 126 -69.42 -7.29 -32.85
N ARG A 127 -70.56 -6.60 -33.06
CA ARG A 127 -71.24 -5.83 -32.01
C ARG A 127 -71.69 -6.69 -30.83
N ARG A 128 -72.08 -7.95 -31.07
CA ARG A 128 -72.50 -8.88 -30.00
C ARG A 128 -71.42 -9.12 -28.94
N HIS A 129 -70.15 -8.93 -29.28
CA HIS A 129 -69.05 -9.05 -28.32
C HIS A 129 -68.94 -7.86 -27.36
N SER A 130 -69.56 -6.71 -27.67
CA SER A 130 -69.72 -5.61 -26.72
C SER A 130 -70.94 -5.89 -25.84
N ASN A 131 -70.72 -6.64 -24.76
CA ASN A 131 -71.73 -6.95 -23.77
C ASN A 131 -71.12 -7.04 -22.36
N HIS A 132 -71.97 -6.95 -21.33
CA HIS A 132 -71.51 -6.93 -19.94
C HIS A 132 -70.79 -8.21 -19.51
N HIS A 133 -71.23 -9.39 -19.99
CA HIS A 133 -70.62 -10.66 -19.62
C HIS A 133 -69.17 -10.74 -20.10
N VAL A 134 -68.91 -10.33 -21.35
CA VAL A 134 -67.55 -10.21 -21.89
C VAL A 134 -66.74 -9.17 -21.10
N ALA A 135 -67.35 -8.02 -20.76
CA ALA A 135 -66.66 -6.99 -20.00
C ALA A 135 -66.19 -7.46 -18.62
N TYR A 136 -67.04 -8.16 -17.87
CA TYR A 136 -66.66 -8.73 -16.57
C TYR A 136 -65.59 -9.81 -16.71
N ILE A 137 -65.69 -10.70 -17.71
CA ILE A 137 -64.64 -11.71 -17.96
C ILE A 137 -63.30 -11.04 -18.27
N CYS A 138 -63.28 -10.06 -19.17
CA CYS A 138 -62.05 -9.36 -19.53
C CYS A 138 -61.42 -8.64 -18.33
N ILE A 139 -62.23 -8.05 -17.44
CA ILE A 139 -61.74 -7.43 -16.21
C ILE A 139 -61.14 -8.48 -15.28
N ILE A 140 -61.86 -9.58 -15.00
CA ILE A 140 -61.41 -10.63 -14.07
C ILE A 140 -60.14 -11.30 -14.59
N VAL A 141 -60.16 -11.78 -15.83
CA VAL A 141 -59.03 -12.47 -16.45
C VAL A 141 -57.85 -11.51 -16.60
N GLY A 142 -58.08 -10.28 -17.05
CA GLY A 142 -57.04 -9.26 -17.16
C GLY A 142 -56.37 -8.95 -15.81
N THR A 143 -57.16 -8.84 -14.74
CA THR A 143 -56.65 -8.65 -13.37
C THR A 143 -55.74 -9.79 -12.95
N ILE A 144 -56.21 -11.04 -13.10
CA ILE A 144 -55.44 -12.24 -12.71
C ILE A 144 -54.15 -12.34 -13.52
N CYS A 145 -54.21 -12.15 -14.83
CA CYS A 145 -53.03 -12.19 -15.70
C CYS A 145 -52.01 -11.11 -15.31
N CYS A 146 -52.45 -9.89 -15.01
CA CYS A 146 -51.55 -8.82 -14.58
C CYS A 146 -50.88 -9.14 -13.23
N MET A 147 -51.64 -9.67 -12.27
CA MET A 147 -51.09 -10.11 -10.98
C MET A 147 -50.05 -11.23 -11.14
N LEU A 148 -50.32 -12.21 -12.00
CA LEU A 148 -49.36 -13.30 -12.25
C LEU A 148 -48.10 -12.79 -12.96
N PHE A 149 -48.26 -11.96 -13.99
CA PHE A 149 -47.14 -11.42 -14.77
C PHE A 149 -46.19 -10.58 -13.91
N HIS A 150 -46.71 -9.85 -12.92
CA HIS A 150 -45.90 -9.01 -12.04
C HIS A 150 -45.49 -9.69 -10.72
N SER A 151 -45.85 -10.96 -10.50
CA SER A 151 -45.41 -11.74 -9.35
C SER A 151 -43.88 -11.82 -9.15
N PRO A 152 -43.00 -11.71 -10.17
CA PRO A 152 -41.56 -11.64 -9.92
C PRO A 152 -41.13 -10.47 -9.02
N ALA A 153 -41.89 -9.37 -8.97
CA ALA A 153 -41.61 -8.26 -8.05
C ALA A 153 -41.72 -8.68 -6.57
N LEU A 154 -42.52 -9.70 -6.25
CA LEU A 154 -42.64 -10.24 -4.89
C LEU A 154 -41.42 -11.08 -4.46
N ILE A 155 -40.55 -11.46 -5.40
CA ILE A 155 -39.40 -12.33 -5.15
C ILE A 155 -38.09 -11.55 -5.31
N LEU A 156 -37.97 -10.77 -6.38
CA LEU A 156 -36.72 -10.15 -6.79
C LEU A 156 -36.40 -8.85 -6.03
N VAL A 157 -37.40 -8.19 -5.44
CA VAL A 157 -37.23 -6.91 -4.73
C VAL A 157 -36.95 -7.16 -3.25
N ASN A 158 -35.91 -6.51 -2.72
CA ASN A 158 -35.49 -6.60 -1.32
C ASN A 158 -35.00 -5.23 -0.81
N ILE A 159 -34.95 -5.07 0.51
CA ILE A 159 -34.27 -3.95 1.14
C ILE A 159 -32.76 -4.19 1.04
N ILE A 160 -32.06 -3.23 0.46
CA ILE A 160 -30.60 -3.21 0.37
C ILE A 160 -30.05 -1.97 1.07
N GLU A 161 -28.91 -2.14 1.74
CA GLU A 161 -28.14 -1.02 2.30
C GLU A 161 -27.17 -0.51 1.24
N ILE A 162 -27.29 0.77 0.87
CA ILE A 162 -26.39 1.37 -0.13
C ILE A 162 -25.21 2.07 0.56
N ILE A 163 -25.47 2.71 1.69
CA ILE A 163 -24.50 3.44 2.53
C ILE A 163 -24.86 3.10 3.98
N PRO A 164 -23.91 3.08 4.94
CA PRO A 164 -24.22 2.83 6.34
C PRO A 164 -25.45 3.60 6.83
N ASN A 165 -26.46 2.87 7.31
CA ASN A 165 -27.76 3.39 7.78
C ASN A 165 -28.69 4.00 6.71
N TYR A 166 -28.42 3.77 5.42
CA TYR A 166 -29.29 4.19 4.31
C TYR A 166 -29.80 2.98 3.53
N TYR A 167 -31.05 2.63 3.80
CA TYR A 167 -31.75 1.50 3.20
C TYR A 167 -32.65 1.96 2.07
N VAL A 168 -32.68 1.20 0.98
CA VAL A 168 -33.67 1.37 -0.09
C VAL A 168 -34.29 0.04 -0.46
N CYS A 169 -35.56 0.09 -0.86
CA CYS A 169 -36.25 -1.04 -1.46
C CYS A 169 -35.87 -1.11 -2.95
N TYR A 170 -35.11 -2.12 -3.37
CA TYR A 170 -34.57 -2.20 -4.73
C TYR A 170 -34.31 -3.65 -5.17
N SER A 171 -34.26 -3.88 -6.48
CA SER A 171 -33.85 -5.17 -7.05
C SER A 171 -32.69 -4.96 -8.02
N ASN A 172 -31.54 -5.57 -7.71
CA ASN A 172 -30.31 -5.46 -8.49
C ASN A 172 -30.05 -6.68 -9.40
N SER A 173 -31.07 -7.51 -9.63
CA SER A 173 -30.92 -8.66 -10.52
C SER A 173 -31.04 -8.22 -11.98
N ASN A 174 -30.15 -8.69 -12.85
CA ASN A 174 -30.22 -8.45 -14.29
C ASN A 174 -31.61 -8.84 -14.87
N GLY A 175 -32.24 -9.88 -14.30
CA GLY A 175 -33.59 -10.29 -14.66
C GLY A 175 -34.67 -9.25 -14.34
N TYR A 176 -34.58 -8.57 -13.19
CA TYR A 176 -35.52 -7.49 -12.84
C TYR A 176 -35.32 -6.24 -13.70
N LEU A 177 -34.06 -5.86 -13.99
CA LEU A 177 -33.80 -4.74 -14.88
C LEU A 177 -34.41 -4.99 -16.27
N ALA A 178 -34.18 -6.18 -16.85
CA ALA A 178 -34.78 -6.55 -18.13
C ALA A 178 -36.32 -6.50 -18.10
N PHE A 179 -36.93 -7.00 -17.02
CA PHE A 179 -38.38 -6.95 -16.82
C PHE A 179 -38.92 -5.51 -16.74
N THR A 180 -38.28 -4.62 -15.99
CA THR A 180 -38.70 -3.21 -15.89
C THR A 180 -38.56 -2.47 -17.22
N SER A 181 -37.49 -2.73 -17.98
CA SER A 181 -37.31 -2.12 -19.30
C SER A 181 -38.34 -2.60 -20.32
N TYR A 182 -38.71 -3.90 -20.28
CA TYR A 182 -39.80 -4.42 -21.09
C TYR A 182 -41.15 -3.80 -20.70
N TYR A 183 -41.42 -3.69 -19.39
CA TYR A 183 -42.62 -3.08 -18.85
C TYR A 183 -42.83 -1.64 -19.36
N GLU A 184 -41.80 -0.79 -19.23
CA GLU A 184 -41.86 0.61 -19.67
C GLU A 184 -42.03 0.71 -21.20
N LEU A 185 -41.36 -0.16 -21.96
CA LEU A 185 -41.49 -0.21 -23.42
C LEU A 185 -42.92 -0.57 -23.86
N VAL A 186 -43.52 -1.58 -23.24
CA VAL A 186 -44.91 -1.97 -23.49
C VAL A 186 -45.86 -0.82 -23.16
N LYS A 187 -45.65 -0.15 -22.02
CA LYS A 187 -46.49 0.95 -21.56
C LYS A 187 -46.45 2.17 -22.48
N ALA A 188 -45.26 2.53 -22.96
CA ALA A 188 -45.06 3.73 -23.77
C ALA A 188 -45.29 3.54 -25.27
N ILE A 189 -45.15 2.33 -25.79
CA ILE A 189 -45.31 2.07 -27.23
C ILE A 189 -46.57 1.25 -27.50
N LEU A 190 -46.63 0.02 -26.98
CA LEU A 190 -47.69 -0.92 -27.38
C LEU A 190 -49.08 -0.40 -27.00
N ILE A 191 -49.24 0.12 -25.78
CA ILE A 191 -50.54 0.59 -25.28
C ILE A 191 -51.07 1.78 -26.09
N PRO A 192 -50.32 2.88 -26.28
CA PRO A 192 -50.75 3.99 -27.13
C PRO A 192 -51.04 3.54 -28.56
N THR A 193 -50.21 2.67 -29.13
CA THR A 193 -50.45 2.17 -30.50
C THR A 193 -51.78 1.42 -30.59
N LEU A 194 -52.08 0.51 -29.66
CA LEU A 194 -53.36 -0.21 -29.63
C LEU A 194 -54.55 0.74 -29.43
N MET A 195 -54.41 1.73 -28.55
CA MET A 195 -55.45 2.75 -28.35
C MET A 195 -55.66 3.55 -29.64
N ILE A 196 -54.61 4.09 -30.25
CA ILE A 196 -54.67 4.86 -31.51
C ILE A 196 -55.36 4.03 -32.60
N ILE A 197 -54.98 2.75 -32.76
CA ILE A 197 -55.60 1.86 -33.75
C ILE A 197 -57.11 1.70 -33.48
N CYS A 198 -57.50 1.37 -32.25
CA CYS A 198 -58.90 1.20 -31.88
C CYS A 198 -59.72 2.49 -32.09
N GLU A 199 -59.12 3.65 -31.76
CA GLU A 199 -59.77 4.94 -31.90
C GLU A 199 -59.91 5.38 -33.35
N ILE A 200 -58.90 5.16 -34.20
CA ILE A 200 -58.99 5.37 -35.66
C ILE A 200 -60.10 4.50 -36.24
N CYS A 201 -60.16 3.22 -35.86
CA CYS A 201 -61.22 2.31 -36.29
C CYS A 201 -62.60 2.78 -35.83
N THR A 202 -62.72 3.27 -34.59
CA THR A 202 -63.96 3.83 -34.05
C THR A 202 -64.41 5.07 -34.83
N ILE A 203 -63.49 5.99 -35.14
CA ILE A 203 -63.77 7.19 -35.93
C ILE A 203 -64.22 6.81 -37.35
N LYS A 204 -63.53 5.87 -38.01
CA LYS A 204 -63.94 5.35 -39.33
C LYS A 204 -65.33 4.71 -39.28
N ASN A 205 -65.63 3.92 -38.25
CA ASN A 205 -66.95 3.31 -38.06
C ASN A 205 -68.04 4.38 -37.93
N ILE A 206 -67.82 5.43 -37.12
CA ILE A 206 -68.78 6.53 -36.94
C ILE A 206 -68.98 7.32 -38.24
N GLN A 207 -67.90 7.76 -38.90
CA GLN A 207 -67.97 8.52 -40.15
C GLN A 207 -68.70 7.74 -41.25
N SER A 208 -68.40 6.44 -41.36
CA SER A 208 -69.02 5.58 -42.36
C SER A 208 -70.49 5.29 -42.04
N SER A 209 -70.91 5.29 -40.76
CA SER A 209 -72.33 5.17 -40.37
C SER A 209 -73.15 6.44 -40.66
N HIS A 210 -72.50 7.61 -40.69
CA HIS A 210 -73.12 8.88 -41.11
C HIS A 210 -73.48 8.85 -42.61
N HIS A 211 -72.61 8.32 -43.46
CA HIS A 211 -72.92 8.17 -44.90
C HIS A 211 -74.11 7.24 -45.19
N ALA A 212 -74.42 6.29 -44.29
CA ALA A 212 -75.55 5.38 -44.46
C ALA A 212 -76.90 5.94 -43.95
N ARG A 213 -76.91 7.04 -43.18
CA ARG A 213 -78.15 7.72 -42.69
C ARG A 213 -78.55 8.94 -43.50
N VAL A 214 -77.72 9.37 -44.45
CA VAL A 214 -77.97 10.52 -45.33
C VAL A 214 -78.33 10.00 -46.73
N ILE A 215 -79.44 9.27 -46.82
CA ILE A 215 -80.23 9.13 -48.06
C ILE A 215 -81.64 9.61 -47.67
N PRO A 216 -82.16 10.71 -48.27
CA PRO A 216 -83.37 11.35 -47.79
C PRO A 216 -84.64 10.67 -48.36
N MET A 217 -85.57 10.32 -47.48
CA MET A 217 -86.99 10.18 -47.82
C MET A 217 -87.72 11.48 -47.44
N SER A 218 -88.16 12.19 -48.49
CA SER A 218 -89.17 13.26 -48.57
C SER A 218 -89.36 14.25 -47.40
N ASN A 219 -88.98 15.51 -47.66
CA ASN A 219 -89.57 16.79 -47.25
C ASN A 219 -90.52 16.83 -46.04
N THR A 220 -90.01 17.32 -44.91
CA THR A 220 -90.72 18.32 -44.08
C THR A 220 -89.72 19.16 -43.29
N VAL A 221 -89.95 20.47 -43.35
CA VAL A 221 -89.14 21.56 -42.81
C VAL A 221 -89.41 21.72 -41.31
N GLY A 222 -88.36 21.91 -40.51
CA GLY A 222 -88.48 22.21 -39.07
C GLY A 222 -87.28 21.74 -38.26
N SER A 223 -86.27 22.60 -38.18
CA SER A 223 -84.99 22.41 -37.49
C SER A 223 -85.15 22.07 -36.00
N THR A 224 -84.96 20.81 -35.65
CA THR A 224 -84.43 20.42 -34.33
C THR A 224 -82.99 19.94 -34.54
N LEU A 225 -82.06 20.58 -33.83
CA LEU A 225 -80.64 20.19 -33.78
C LEU A 225 -80.54 18.70 -33.47
N ASN A 226 -80.08 17.92 -34.46
CA ASN A 226 -79.96 16.48 -34.36
C ASN A 226 -78.99 16.11 -33.19
N PRO A 227 -79.47 15.59 -32.05
CA PRO A 227 -78.68 15.44 -30.82
C PRO A 227 -77.45 14.54 -30.97
N GLY A 228 -77.43 13.70 -32.01
CA GLY A 228 -76.31 12.83 -32.36
C GLY A 228 -75.04 13.58 -32.78
N ARG A 229 -75.16 14.73 -33.46
CA ARG A 229 -74.00 15.47 -34.03
C ARG A 229 -73.16 16.23 -32.99
N SER A 230 -73.74 16.50 -31.82
CA SER A 230 -73.04 17.06 -30.65
C SER A 230 -72.33 15.96 -29.85
N LYS A 231 -73.02 14.83 -29.64
CA LYS A 231 -72.49 13.66 -28.89
C LYS A 231 -71.30 13.00 -29.59
N ASP A 232 -71.34 12.87 -30.91
CA ASP A 232 -70.23 12.28 -31.68
C ASP A 232 -68.95 13.17 -31.64
N ARG A 233 -69.12 14.50 -31.69
CA ARG A 233 -67.99 15.44 -31.57
C ARG A 233 -67.41 15.50 -30.16
N GLN A 234 -68.25 15.41 -29.14
CA GLN A 234 -67.79 15.29 -27.75
C GLN A 234 -67.02 13.99 -27.54
N LEU A 235 -67.47 12.88 -28.12
CA LEU A 235 -66.78 11.60 -28.04
C LEU A 235 -65.39 11.67 -28.70
N ILE A 236 -65.28 12.26 -29.90
CA ILE A 236 -64.00 12.43 -30.60
C ILE A 236 -63.02 13.34 -29.83
N ARG A 237 -63.50 14.42 -29.21
CA ARG A 237 -62.65 15.27 -28.35
C ARG A 237 -62.15 14.52 -27.12
N MET A 238 -63.02 13.74 -26.47
CA MET A 238 -62.66 12.92 -25.32
C MET A 238 -61.61 11.87 -25.67
N LEU A 239 -61.75 11.25 -26.85
CA LEU A 239 -60.80 10.27 -27.41
C LEU A 239 -59.39 10.88 -27.59
N LEU A 240 -59.30 12.02 -28.31
CA LEU A 240 -58.03 12.69 -28.57
C LEU A 240 -57.34 13.18 -27.29
N ILE A 241 -58.10 13.72 -26.33
CA ILE A 241 -57.55 14.16 -25.04
C ILE A 241 -56.98 12.96 -24.28
N ASN A 242 -57.70 11.84 -24.25
CA ASN A 242 -57.27 10.64 -23.52
C ASN A 242 -55.96 10.06 -24.07
N ILE A 243 -55.81 9.95 -25.39
CA ILE A 243 -54.54 9.52 -26.02
C ILE A 243 -53.42 10.53 -25.74
N THR A 244 -53.69 11.83 -25.93
CA THR A 244 -52.66 12.87 -25.78
C THR A 244 -52.12 12.91 -24.35
N VAL A 245 -53.02 12.87 -23.37
CA VAL A 245 -52.68 12.80 -21.94
C VAL A 245 -51.87 11.53 -21.68
N TYR A 246 -52.34 10.36 -22.15
CA TYR A 246 -51.63 9.10 -21.92
C TYR A 246 -50.20 9.13 -22.49
N ILE A 247 -50.00 9.63 -23.71
CA ILE A 247 -48.66 9.72 -24.32
C ILE A 247 -47.75 10.66 -23.53
N ILE A 248 -48.23 11.86 -23.18
CA ILE A 248 -47.44 12.85 -22.44
C ILE A 248 -46.95 12.27 -21.10
N PHE A 249 -47.81 11.57 -20.37
CA PHE A 249 -47.47 11.03 -19.06
C PHE A 249 -46.56 9.78 -19.10
N ASN A 250 -46.53 9.02 -20.20
CA ASN A 250 -45.82 7.74 -20.26
C ASN A 250 -44.60 7.73 -21.19
N LEU A 251 -44.44 8.70 -22.09
CA LEU A 251 -43.30 8.74 -23.02
C LEU A 251 -41.99 9.12 -22.33
N MET A 252 -42.02 10.11 -21.44
CA MET A 252 -40.82 10.57 -20.71
C MET A 252 -40.19 9.47 -19.84
N PRO A 253 -40.95 8.75 -18.98
CA PRO A 253 -40.42 7.61 -18.22
C PRO A 253 -39.70 6.56 -19.08
N ALA A 254 -40.28 6.20 -20.24
CA ALA A 254 -39.73 5.16 -21.10
C ALA A 254 -38.39 5.50 -21.77
N VAL A 255 -38.04 6.79 -21.88
CA VAL A 255 -36.72 7.21 -22.38
C VAL A 255 -35.72 7.37 -21.22
N VAL A 256 -36.17 7.94 -20.11
CA VAL A 256 -35.30 8.28 -18.98
C VAL A 256 -34.80 7.03 -18.24
N TYR A 257 -35.66 6.04 -17.99
CA TYR A 257 -35.27 4.85 -17.21
C TYR A 257 -34.15 4.01 -17.87
N PRO A 258 -34.22 3.65 -19.17
CA PRO A 258 -33.13 2.93 -19.83
C PRO A 258 -31.82 3.72 -19.88
N TYR A 259 -31.90 5.04 -20.10
CA TYR A 259 -30.72 5.91 -20.11
C TYR A 259 -30.01 5.91 -18.75
N LEU A 260 -30.76 6.09 -17.66
CA LEU A 260 -30.21 6.03 -16.30
C LEU A 260 -29.55 4.67 -15.98
N GLN A 261 -30.11 3.56 -16.48
CA GLN A 261 -29.51 2.24 -16.32
C GLN A 261 -28.15 2.10 -17.04
N ILE A 262 -28.04 2.61 -18.27
CA ILE A 262 -26.77 2.60 -19.03
C ILE A 262 -25.70 3.41 -18.29
N VAL A 263 -26.07 4.61 -17.84
CA VAL A 263 -25.15 5.48 -17.08
C VAL A 263 -24.71 4.80 -15.78
N GLN A 264 -25.60 4.13 -15.05
CA GLN A 264 -25.27 3.37 -13.85
C GLN A 264 -24.33 2.20 -14.14
N TYR A 265 -24.57 1.44 -15.21
CA TYR A 265 -23.71 0.31 -15.60
C TYR A 265 -22.29 0.77 -15.96
N GLN A 266 -22.17 1.83 -16.77
CA GLN A 266 -20.87 2.42 -17.14
C GLN A 266 -20.14 2.98 -15.92
N SER A 267 -20.86 3.59 -14.98
CA SER A 267 -20.27 4.10 -13.73
C SER A 267 -19.70 2.96 -12.87
N ARG A 268 -20.41 1.82 -12.80
CA ARG A 268 -19.94 0.61 -12.08
C ARG A 268 -18.70 0.00 -12.72
N SER A 269 -18.66 -0.10 -14.05
CA SER A 269 -17.50 -0.68 -14.74
C SER A 269 -16.25 0.19 -14.61
N LEU A 270 -16.41 1.52 -14.65
CA LEU A 270 -15.31 2.45 -14.41
C LEU A 270 -14.78 2.35 -12.98
N ALA A 271 -15.66 2.33 -11.97
CA ALA A 271 -15.27 2.16 -10.58
C ALA A 271 -14.53 0.83 -10.34
N GLN A 272 -15.00 -0.26 -10.95
CA GLN A 272 -14.33 -1.56 -10.87
C GLN A 272 -12.93 -1.52 -11.51
N SER A 273 -12.79 -0.86 -12.66
CA SER A 273 -11.49 -0.71 -13.35
C SER A 273 -10.49 0.09 -12.49
N GLN A 274 -10.94 1.19 -11.89
CA GLN A 274 -10.11 2.00 -10.98
C GLN A 274 -9.68 1.21 -9.75
N MET A 275 -10.60 0.45 -9.14
CA MET A 275 -10.29 -0.43 -8.02
C MET A 275 -9.24 -1.49 -8.41
N ASN A 276 -9.40 -2.14 -9.57
CA ASN A 276 -8.45 -3.15 -10.04
C ASN A 276 -7.06 -2.56 -10.28
N SER A 277 -6.98 -1.35 -10.86
CA SER A 277 -5.70 -0.63 -11.04
C SER A 277 -5.03 -0.31 -9.71
N PHE A 278 -5.79 0.19 -8.73
CA PHE A 278 -5.30 0.44 -7.37
C PHE A 278 -4.79 -0.84 -6.70
N LEU A 279 -5.57 -1.93 -6.72
CA LEU A 279 -5.18 -3.21 -6.13
C LEU A 279 -3.92 -3.80 -6.78
N THR A 280 -3.80 -3.66 -8.10
CA THR A 280 -2.61 -4.09 -8.85
C THR A 280 -1.40 -3.29 -8.37
N THR A 281 -1.52 -1.97 -8.29
CA THR A 281 -0.46 -1.07 -7.84
C THR A 281 -0.02 -1.37 -6.40
N GLU A 282 -0.97 -1.58 -5.49
CA GLU A 282 -0.65 -1.92 -4.09
C GLU A 282 -0.01 -3.31 -3.96
N SER A 283 -0.51 -4.31 -4.69
CA SER A 283 0.07 -5.66 -4.72
C SER A 283 1.50 -5.65 -5.26
N GLU A 284 1.72 -4.89 -6.33
CA GLU A 284 3.03 -4.70 -6.92
C GLU A 284 3.99 -3.94 -6.01
N ARG A 285 3.52 -2.88 -5.34
CA ARG A 285 4.30 -2.12 -4.35
C ARG A 285 4.74 -3.01 -3.19
N MET A 286 3.82 -3.81 -2.64
CA MET A 286 4.12 -4.79 -1.58
C MET A 286 5.17 -5.80 -2.04
N SER A 287 5.04 -6.32 -3.26
CA SER A 287 5.99 -7.30 -3.83
C SER A 287 7.41 -6.75 -3.99
N ARG A 288 7.56 -5.41 -4.09
CA ARG A 288 8.83 -4.71 -4.34
C ARG A 288 9.29 -3.87 -3.14
N GLU A 289 8.73 -4.09 -1.96
CA GLU A 289 9.03 -3.31 -0.76
C GLU A 289 10.47 -3.51 -0.25
N ASN A 290 10.98 -4.75 -0.36
CA ASN A 290 12.32 -5.10 0.12
C ASN A 290 13.38 -4.97 -0.99
N ILE A 291 14.47 -4.28 -0.67
CA ILE A 291 15.70 -4.29 -1.47
C ILE A 291 16.61 -5.45 -1.02
N PRO A 292 17.60 -5.87 -1.84
CA PRO A 292 18.59 -6.85 -1.39
C PRO A 292 19.26 -6.41 -0.08
N GLU A 293 19.47 -7.36 0.84
CA GLU A 293 20.24 -7.09 2.05
C GLU A 293 21.73 -6.86 1.73
N ARG A 294 22.47 -6.29 2.69
CA ARG A 294 23.93 -6.17 2.57
C ARG A 294 24.58 -7.56 2.62
N ILE A 295 25.60 -7.81 1.81
CA ILE A 295 26.31 -9.12 1.77
C ILE A 295 26.89 -9.49 3.13
N VAL A 296 27.43 -8.51 3.86
CA VAL A 296 27.84 -8.59 5.26
C VAL A 296 27.23 -7.40 5.98
N HIS A 297 27.15 -7.43 7.31
CA HIS A 297 26.51 -6.36 8.06
C HIS A 297 25.03 -6.14 7.71
N ALA A 298 24.32 -7.20 7.28
CA ALA A 298 22.92 -7.16 6.88
C ALA A 298 22.02 -6.71 8.03
N LYS A 299 22.06 -7.40 9.18
CA LYS A 299 21.30 -6.97 10.36
C LYS A 299 21.94 -5.76 11.02
N GLY A 300 21.18 -4.68 11.16
CA GLY A 300 21.64 -3.48 11.82
C GLY A 300 20.54 -2.49 12.19
N ILE A 301 20.91 -1.59 13.10
CA ILE A 301 20.11 -0.44 13.51
C ILE A 301 20.96 0.82 13.36
N GLY A 302 20.33 1.96 13.16
CA GLY A 302 21.04 3.23 13.14
C GLY A 302 20.30 4.31 13.88
N ALA A 303 21.03 5.38 14.12
CA ALA A 303 20.55 6.59 14.74
C ALA A 303 21.31 7.78 14.19
N PHE A 304 20.66 8.91 14.31
CA PHE A 304 21.15 10.20 13.90
C PHE A 304 21.78 10.93 15.09
N GLY A 305 22.69 11.84 14.79
CA GLY A 305 23.41 12.58 15.81
C GLY A 305 24.21 13.75 15.29
N VAL A 306 25.14 14.20 16.13
CA VAL A 306 26.09 15.27 15.84
C VAL A 306 27.49 14.82 16.22
N PHE A 307 28.45 15.06 15.33
CA PHE A 307 29.87 15.08 15.65
C PHE A 307 30.31 16.53 15.88
N GLU A 308 31.01 16.79 16.98
CA GLU A 308 31.58 18.09 17.30
C GLU A 308 33.11 17.97 17.40
N ALA A 309 33.83 18.77 16.61
CA ALA A 309 35.29 18.87 16.75
C ALA A 309 35.64 19.70 17.99
N THR A 310 36.34 19.09 18.95
CA THR A 310 36.61 19.70 20.26
C THR A 310 38.07 20.08 20.46
N ASN A 311 38.97 19.52 19.67
CA ASN A 311 40.41 19.67 19.83
C ASN A 311 41.06 19.98 18.49
N ASP A 312 42.00 20.93 18.51
CA ASP A 312 42.71 21.33 17.30
C ASP A 312 43.68 20.23 16.84
N ILE A 313 43.56 19.87 15.56
CA ILE A 313 44.44 18.95 14.83
C ILE A 313 44.90 19.53 13.49
N SER A 314 44.85 20.86 13.33
CA SER A 314 45.24 21.58 12.11
C SER A 314 46.70 21.40 11.72
N ASP A 315 47.56 21.01 12.67
CA ASP A 315 48.95 20.63 12.44
C ASP A 315 49.12 19.39 11.57
N ILE A 316 48.11 18.50 11.50
CA ILE A 316 48.17 17.24 10.75
C ILE A 316 47.04 17.04 9.74
N CYS A 317 45.92 17.75 9.84
CA CYS A 317 44.80 17.60 8.91
C CYS A 317 44.14 18.93 8.53
N LYS A 318 43.91 19.14 7.23
CA LYS A 318 43.24 20.34 6.68
C LYS A 318 41.71 20.25 6.57
N ALA A 319 41.10 19.10 6.87
CA ALA A 319 39.67 18.89 6.67
C ALA A 319 38.82 19.82 7.56
N LYS A 320 37.84 20.53 6.99
CA LYS A 320 37.02 21.51 7.74
C LYS A 320 36.16 20.88 8.83
N VAL A 321 35.82 19.58 8.69
CA VAL A 321 35.10 18.80 9.71
C VAL A 321 35.84 18.79 11.06
N PHE A 322 37.16 19.01 11.07
CA PHE A 322 37.99 19.06 12.28
C PHE A 322 38.29 20.46 12.79
N LYS A 323 37.77 21.52 12.15
CA LYS A 323 37.86 22.87 12.73
C LYS A 323 37.12 22.89 14.06
N VAL A 324 37.80 23.30 15.13
CA VAL A 324 37.25 23.32 16.50
C VAL A 324 35.94 24.11 16.54
N GLY A 325 34.92 23.54 17.20
CA GLY A 325 33.58 24.10 17.30
C GLY A 325 32.66 23.75 16.13
N THR A 326 33.17 23.18 15.03
CA THR A 326 32.33 22.68 13.93
C THR A 326 31.45 21.54 14.44
N LYS A 327 30.14 21.68 14.22
CA LYS A 327 29.12 20.66 14.47
C LYS A 327 28.64 20.09 13.15
N THR A 328 28.80 18.79 12.98
CA THR A 328 28.49 18.08 11.76
C THR A 328 27.39 17.07 12.04
N ARG A 329 26.30 17.14 11.27
CA ARG A 329 25.22 16.16 11.34
C ARG A 329 25.77 14.79 10.93
N VAL A 330 25.34 13.74 11.61
CA VAL A 330 25.77 12.37 11.29
C VAL A 330 24.64 11.35 11.25
N LEU A 331 24.79 10.33 10.40
CA LEU A 331 24.07 9.07 10.50
C LEU A 331 25.04 7.99 10.95
N THR A 332 24.71 7.27 12.01
CA THR A 332 25.46 6.09 12.46
C THR A 332 24.63 4.84 12.26
N ARG A 333 25.26 3.76 11.75
CA ARG A 333 24.67 2.43 11.66
C ARG A 333 25.55 1.41 12.37
N PHE A 334 24.95 0.71 13.31
CA PHE A 334 25.52 -0.46 13.98
C PHE A 334 25.00 -1.75 13.36
N SER A 335 25.81 -2.82 13.42
CA SER A 335 25.44 -4.08 12.78
C SER A 335 26.15 -5.29 13.36
N ILE A 336 25.58 -6.47 13.10
CA ILE A 336 26.26 -7.77 13.28
C ILE A 336 27.21 -7.99 12.11
N GLY A 337 28.37 -8.62 12.31
CA GLY A 337 29.45 -8.67 11.32
C GLY A 337 29.13 -9.40 10.01
N ALA A 338 28.98 -10.72 10.05
CA ALA A 338 29.04 -11.57 8.86
C ALA A 338 27.70 -12.17 8.42
N ASP A 339 26.74 -12.32 9.34
CA ASP A 339 25.47 -12.97 9.03
C ASP A 339 24.53 -12.14 8.12
N GLY A 340 23.42 -12.77 7.69
CA GLY A 340 22.30 -12.10 7.02
C GLY A 340 21.47 -11.23 7.97
N SER A 341 20.27 -10.81 7.54
CA SER A 341 19.37 -9.96 8.35
C SER A 341 18.67 -10.68 9.51
N GLY A 342 18.68 -12.01 9.52
CA GLY A 342 17.96 -12.83 10.50
C GLY A 342 18.61 -13.23 11.85
N PRO A 343 19.93 -13.11 12.13
CA PRO A 343 20.51 -13.56 13.40
C PRO A 343 19.98 -12.74 14.59
N ALA A 344 20.12 -13.24 15.81
CA ALA A 344 19.89 -12.43 17.01
C ALA A 344 21.04 -11.44 17.26
N ASP A 345 20.75 -10.36 17.97
CA ASP A 345 21.69 -9.28 18.27
C ASP A 345 22.86 -9.70 19.17
N THR A 346 22.63 -10.67 20.05
CA THR A 346 23.57 -11.09 21.10
C THR A 346 24.45 -12.27 20.69
N ILE A 347 24.51 -12.61 19.39
CA ILE A 347 25.46 -13.62 18.90
C ILE A 347 26.91 -13.17 19.10
N ARG A 348 27.83 -14.15 19.21
CA ARG A 348 29.27 -13.88 19.34
C ARG A 348 29.87 -13.50 18.00
N GLU A 349 30.16 -12.21 17.79
CA GLU A 349 30.70 -11.69 16.53
C GLU A 349 31.31 -10.29 16.71
N ALA A 350 32.04 -9.79 15.73
CA ALA A 350 32.37 -8.37 15.66
C ALA A 350 31.10 -7.54 15.40
N ARG A 351 31.05 -6.29 15.88
CA ARG A 351 29.99 -5.35 15.54
C ARG A 351 30.51 -4.31 14.56
N GLY A 352 29.78 -4.07 13.47
CA GLY A 352 30.04 -2.92 12.60
C GLY A 352 29.57 -1.63 13.25
N PHE A 353 30.29 -0.54 13.03
CA PHE A 353 29.98 0.80 13.53
C PHE A 353 30.37 1.81 12.43
N ALA A 354 29.46 2.04 11.49
CA ALA A 354 29.67 2.96 10.37
C ALA A 354 29.08 4.33 10.67
N ILE A 355 29.84 5.39 10.41
CA ILE A 355 29.44 6.78 10.66
C ILE A 355 29.54 7.54 9.35
N LYS A 356 28.43 8.17 8.93
CA LYS A 356 28.34 9.08 7.80
C LYS A 356 28.25 10.49 8.33
N MET A 357 29.20 11.35 7.97
CA MET A 357 29.24 12.75 8.36
C MET A 357 28.91 13.64 7.16
N TYR A 358 27.89 14.48 7.28
CA TYR A 358 27.46 15.40 6.23
C TYR A 358 28.25 16.72 6.36
N THR A 359 29.47 16.74 5.83
CA THR A 359 30.38 17.88 5.94
C THR A 359 30.14 18.91 4.83
N ASP A 360 30.64 20.14 5.01
CA ASP A 360 30.60 21.18 3.98
C ASP A 360 31.50 20.87 2.76
N GLU A 361 32.37 19.87 2.88
CA GLU A 361 33.33 19.45 1.84
C GLU A 361 32.96 18.09 1.23
N GLY A 362 31.69 17.69 1.36
CA GLY A 362 31.17 16.39 0.93
C GLY A 362 30.95 15.43 2.09
N ILE A 363 30.52 14.21 1.77
CA ILE A 363 30.33 13.17 2.79
C ILE A 363 31.68 12.61 3.22
N TRP A 364 31.86 12.41 4.53
CA TRP A 364 32.90 11.57 5.08
C TRP A 364 32.27 10.33 5.72
N ASP A 365 32.61 9.14 5.24
CA ASP A 365 32.21 7.89 5.88
C ASP A 365 33.38 7.26 6.64
N LEU A 366 33.28 7.22 7.97
CA LEU A 366 34.19 6.49 8.83
C LEU A 366 33.58 5.11 9.15
N VAL A 367 33.96 4.10 8.36
CA VAL A 367 33.42 2.74 8.45
C VAL A 367 34.24 1.89 9.41
N THR A 368 33.86 1.90 10.69
CA THR A 368 34.58 1.23 11.79
C THR A 368 33.99 -0.12 12.17
N ILE A 369 34.72 -0.87 12.99
CA ILE A 369 34.30 -2.13 13.60
C ILE A 369 34.65 -2.12 15.09
N SER A 370 34.00 -2.96 15.90
CA SER A 370 34.21 -3.02 17.36
C SER A 370 35.52 -3.67 17.79
N SER A 371 36.33 -4.14 16.84
CA SER A 371 37.65 -4.72 17.05
C SER A 371 38.72 -3.85 16.38
N PRO A 372 39.89 -3.60 17.00
CA PRO A 372 40.97 -2.82 16.40
C PRO A 372 41.68 -3.54 15.24
N VAL A 373 41.40 -4.82 15.04
CA VAL A 373 42.00 -5.66 14.00
C VAL A 373 40.93 -6.40 13.21
N PHE A 374 41.33 -7.01 12.10
CA PHE A 374 40.49 -7.89 11.29
C PHE A 374 41.16 -9.25 11.10
N TYR A 375 40.45 -10.18 10.46
CA TYR A 375 40.90 -11.57 10.31
C TYR A 375 42.09 -11.73 9.37
N ILE A 376 42.20 -10.92 8.32
CA ILE A 376 43.13 -11.15 7.21
C ILE A 376 43.84 -9.86 6.82
N ARG A 377 45.08 -9.98 6.35
CA ARG A 377 45.83 -8.87 5.72
C ARG A 377 45.88 -8.98 4.20
N ASN A 378 45.67 -10.18 3.67
CA ASN A 378 45.67 -10.44 2.23
C ASN A 378 44.23 -10.38 1.66
N PRO A 379 43.91 -9.44 0.75
CA PRO A 379 42.55 -9.30 0.22
C PRO A 379 42.05 -10.49 -0.61
N ILE A 380 42.95 -11.31 -1.17
CA ILE A 380 42.58 -12.51 -1.94
C ILE A 380 41.79 -13.51 -1.08
N LEU A 381 42.03 -13.51 0.25
CA LEU A 381 41.37 -14.41 1.18
C LEU A 381 39.97 -13.94 1.59
N PHE A 382 39.56 -12.71 1.24
CA PHE A 382 38.29 -12.15 1.68
C PHE A 382 37.06 -12.95 1.22
N PRO A 383 36.94 -13.39 -0.05
CA PRO A 383 35.82 -14.22 -0.48
C PRO A 383 35.75 -15.56 0.26
N ALA A 384 36.90 -16.18 0.53
CA ALA A 384 36.97 -17.45 1.27
C ALA A 384 36.59 -17.26 2.74
N LEU A 385 37.06 -16.20 3.40
CA LEU A 385 36.64 -15.83 4.75
C LEU A 385 35.12 -15.57 4.81
N ALA A 386 34.60 -14.77 3.90
CA ALA A 386 33.18 -14.45 3.84
C ALA A 386 32.34 -15.72 3.65
N ALA A 387 32.73 -16.61 2.73
CA ALA A 387 32.07 -17.90 2.53
C ALA A 387 32.13 -18.78 3.80
N ALA A 388 33.27 -18.81 4.49
CA ALA A 388 33.46 -19.59 5.71
C ALA A 388 32.60 -19.12 6.89
N GLN A 389 32.18 -17.85 6.89
CA GLN A 389 31.28 -17.29 7.90
C GLN A 389 29.79 -17.40 7.50
N LYS A 390 29.47 -17.68 6.24
CA LYS A 390 28.10 -17.83 5.77
C LYS A 390 27.53 -19.22 6.08
N ARG A 391 26.25 -19.41 5.72
CA ARG A 391 25.58 -20.70 5.83
C ARG A 391 26.13 -21.64 4.77
N ASN A 392 26.32 -22.90 5.12
CA ASN A 392 26.68 -23.97 4.20
C ASN A 392 25.62 -24.05 3.09
N ALA A 393 26.06 -24.09 1.82
CA ALA A 393 25.17 -24.01 0.67
C ALA A 393 24.21 -25.21 0.55
N GLN A 394 24.60 -26.38 1.05
CA GLN A 394 23.78 -27.59 1.00
C GLN A 394 22.73 -27.60 2.12
N THR A 395 23.10 -27.23 3.34
CA THR A 395 22.22 -27.37 4.51
C THR A 395 21.54 -26.06 4.91
N ASN A 396 21.99 -24.93 4.38
CA ASN A 396 21.58 -23.58 4.78
C ASN A 396 21.74 -23.32 6.30
N MET A 397 22.69 -24.02 6.94
CA MET A 397 23.04 -23.87 8.36
C MET A 397 24.47 -23.34 8.54
N LYS A 398 24.77 -22.76 9.70
CA LYS A 398 26.16 -22.45 10.06
C LYS A 398 26.95 -23.74 10.22
N ASP A 399 28.16 -23.78 9.67
CA ASP A 399 29.02 -24.97 9.70
C ASP A 399 30.35 -24.63 10.39
N PRO A 400 30.53 -25.05 11.64
CA PRO A 400 31.76 -24.85 12.38
C PRO A 400 32.98 -25.48 11.70
N ASN A 401 32.82 -26.58 10.95
CA ASN A 401 33.95 -27.20 10.25
C ASN A 401 34.52 -26.26 9.19
N ILE A 402 33.66 -25.62 8.38
CA ILE A 402 34.12 -24.70 7.32
C ILE A 402 34.82 -23.49 7.95
N PHE A 403 34.23 -22.90 8.99
CA PHE A 403 34.81 -21.76 9.68
C PHE A 403 36.18 -22.10 10.29
N TRP A 404 36.26 -23.14 11.12
CA TRP A 404 37.51 -23.51 11.79
C TRP A 404 38.55 -24.08 10.81
N ASN A 405 38.13 -24.70 9.70
CA ASN A 405 39.05 -25.10 8.65
C ASN A 405 39.73 -23.87 8.03
N PHE A 406 38.99 -22.81 7.70
CA PHE A 406 39.58 -21.55 7.23
C PHE A 406 40.55 -20.99 8.27
N ILE A 407 40.14 -20.87 9.53
CA ILE A 407 41.00 -20.33 10.61
C ILE A 407 42.29 -21.15 10.75
N SER A 408 42.20 -22.47 10.80
CA SER A 408 43.36 -23.36 11.02
C SER A 408 44.41 -23.32 9.90
N ASN A 409 44.04 -22.86 8.70
CA ASN A 409 44.95 -22.72 7.56
C ASN A 409 45.50 -21.30 7.40
N ASN A 410 45.06 -20.34 8.22
CA ASN A 410 45.42 -18.92 8.09
C ASN A 410 45.83 -18.35 9.46
N PRO A 411 47.13 -18.46 9.84
CA PRO A 411 47.64 -17.96 11.11
C PRO A 411 47.34 -16.48 11.39
N GLU A 412 47.23 -15.66 10.35
CA GLU A 412 46.90 -14.24 10.46
C GLU A 412 45.58 -13.94 11.18
N THR A 413 44.68 -14.92 11.22
CA THR A 413 43.37 -14.80 11.84
C THR A 413 43.39 -14.85 13.36
N VAL A 414 44.48 -15.35 13.96
CA VAL A 414 44.55 -15.66 15.40
C VAL A 414 44.21 -14.46 16.27
N HIS A 415 44.66 -13.26 15.90
CA HIS A 415 44.38 -12.04 16.68
C HIS A 415 42.88 -11.74 16.79
N GLN A 416 42.18 -11.79 15.66
CA GLN A 416 40.76 -11.52 15.64
C GLN A 416 39.97 -12.66 16.30
N VAL A 417 40.40 -13.92 16.12
CA VAL A 417 39.78 -15.08 16.77
C VAL A 417 39.80 -14.95 18.30
N VAL A 418 40.94 -14.59 18.89
CA VAL A 418 41.02 -14.43 20.35
C VAL A 418 40.21 -13.23 20.84
N MET A 419 40.13 -12.14 20.07
CA MET A 419 39.32 -10.98 20.44
C MET A 419 37.82 -11.31 20.43
N ILE A 420 37.31 -11.95 19.39
CA ILE A 420 35.88 -12.28 19.26
C ILE A 420 35.45 -13.38 20.22
N ASN A 421 36.34 -14.32 20.57
CA ASN A 421 36.05 -15.34 21.57
C ASN A 421 36.23 -14.88 23.02
N SER A 422 36.80 -13.68 23.24
CA SER A 422 36.75 -13.00 24.54
C SER A 422 35.36 -12.39 24.80
N ASP A 423 35.16 -11.76 25.97
CA ASP A 423 33.90 -11.10 26.28
C ASP A 423 33.55 -9.98 25.28
N ARG A 424 34.56 -9.40 24.60
CA ARG A 424 34.36 -8.36 23.57
C ARG A 424 33.50 -8.80 22.38
N GLY A 425 33.31 -10.10 22.15
CA GLY A 425 32.48 -10.61 21.06
C GLY A 425 30.97 -10.58 21.33
N VAL A 426 30.55 -10.31 22.57
CA VAL A 426 29.14 -10.29 22.99
C VAL A 426 28.85 -9.02 23.81
N PRO A 427 28.95 -7.82 23.20
CA PRO A 427 28.65 -6.57 23.89
C PRO A 427 27.21 -6.54 24.38
N GLU A 428 26.98 -5.91 25.54
CA GLU A 428 25.64 -5.74 26.13
C GLU A 428 24.74 -4.85 25.26
N SER A 429 25.33 -3.84 24.61
CA SER A 429 24.62 -2.98 23.67
C SER A 429 25.61 -2.35 22.70
N PHE A 430 25.11 -1.89 21.56
CA PHE A 430 25.85 -1.00 20.66
C PHE A 430 26.31 0.30 21.34
N ARG A 431 25.69 0.72 22.45
CA ARG A 431 26.11 1.91 23.21
C ARG A 431 27.40 1.69 24.02
N PHE A 432 27.77 0.44 24.28
CA PHE A 432 28.90 0.06 25.14
C PHE A 432 30.06 -0.56 24.36
N ILE A 433 30.17 -0.28 23.06
CA ILE A 433 31.30 -0.69 22.23
C ILE A 433 32.17 0.49 21.86
N ASN A 434 33.44 0.21 21.56
CA ASN A 434 34.28 1.13 20.83
C ASN A 434 34.11 0.93 19.33
N GLY A 435 34.50 1.94 18.54
CA GLY A 435 34.71 1.81 17.10
C GLY A 435 36.18 1.99 16.76
N TYR A 436 36.69 1.18 15.84
CA TYR A 436 38.06 1.29 15.34
C TYR A 436 38.04 1.32 13.82
N GLY A 437 38.74 2.30 13.23
CA GLY A 437 38.93 2.33 11.78
C GLY A 437 39.70 1.12 11.25
N SER A 438 40.47 0.48 12.14
CA SER A 438 41.36 -0.69 11.94
C SER A 438 42.50 -0.45 10.96
N HIS A 439 42.20 0.09 9.79
CA HIS A 439 43.16 0.54 8.79
C HIS A 439 43.96 1.74 9.26
N THR A 440 45.15 1.85 8.71
CA THR A 440 45.93 3.08 8.71
C THR A 440 45.45 3.96 7.56
N PHE A 441 45.27 5.26 7.81
CA PHE A 441 44.93 6.28 6.82
C PHE A 441 46.04 7.32 6.73
N LYS A 442 46.04 8.14 5.69
CA LYS A 442 46.92 9.28 5.56
C LYS A 442 46.16 10.55 5.90
N MET A 443 46.74 11.40 6.75
CA MET A 443 46.24 12.76 6.99
C MET A 443 47.23 13.78 6.46
N ILE A 444 46.70 14.85 5.87
CA ILE A 444 47.49 15.90 5.22
C ILE A 444 47.09 17.26 5.79
N ASN A 445 48.08 18.03 6.23
CA ASN A 445 47.88 19.38 6.76
C ASN A 445 47.83 20.45 5.66
N SER A 446 47.70 21.73 6.03
CA SER A 446 47.64 22.85 5.08
C SER A 446 48.96 23.10 4.33
N LYS A 447 50.09 22.58 4.83
CA LYS A 447 51.42 22.64 4.19
C LYS A 447 51.69 21.45 3.26
N ASN A 448 50.71 20.57 3.06
CA ASN A 448 50.85 19.30 2.34
C ASN A 448 51.85 18.31 2.96
N GLU A 449 52.19 18.48 4.24
CA GLU A 449 52.90 17.47 5.01
C GLU A 449 51.90 16.40 5.46
N TYR A 450 52.35 15.15 5.57
CA TYR A 450 51.45 14.04 5.88
C TYR A 450 51.95 13.14 7.00
N VAL A 451 51.00 12.51 7.67
CA VAL A 451 51.22 11.51 8.72
C VAL A 451 50.26 10.33 8.52
N TRP A 452 50.63 9.19 9.08
CA TRP A 452 49.79 8.00 9.13
C TRP A 452 48.94 8.00 10.41
N VAL A 453 47.67 7.66 10.30
CA VAL A 453 46.73 7.69 11.43
C VAL A 453 45.86 6.45 11.52
N LYS A 454 45.56 6.01 12.74
CA LYS A 454 44.43 5.09 13.03
C LYS A 454 43.36 5.83 13.82
N PHE A 455 42.09 5.63 13.45
CA PHE A 455 40.94 6.25 14.11
C PHE A 455 40.35 5.35 15.21
N HIS A 456 40.00 5.96 16.35
CA HIS A 456 39.43 5.29 17.52
C HIS A 456 38.24 6.07 18.06
N LEU A 457 37.04 5.49 18.02
CA LEU A 457 35.91 5.96 18.80
C LEU A 457 35.90 5.23 20.15
N ARG A 458 36.09 5.99 21.23
CA ARG A 458 36.01 5.51 22.61
C ARG A 458 34.63 5.76 23.18
N CYS A 459 33.98 4.70 23.66
CA CYS A 459 32.72 4.81 24.40
C CYS A 459 32.92 5.65 25.67
N ASP A 460 32.05 6.63 25.89
CA ASP A 460 32.10 7.48 27.10
C ASP A 460 31.33 6.84 28.28
N GLN A 461 30.55 5.78 28.05
CA GLN A 461 29.70 5.10 29.04
C GLN A 461 30.35 3.85 29.66
N ASN A 462 31.64 3.65 29.41
CA ASN A 462 32.39 2.42 29.69
C ASN A 462 31.93 1.20 28.87
N LEU A 463 32.85 0.25 28.67
CA LEU A 463 32.55 -0.99 27.97
C LEU A 463 31.78 -1.96 28.85
N LYS A 464 30.78 -2.63 28.27
CA LYS A 464 29.98 -3.67 28.92
C LYS A 464 29.73 -4.83 27.97
N ASN A 465 29.88 -6.04 28.48
CA ASN A 465 29.71 -7.28 27.72
C ASN A 465 28.83 -8.25 28.51
N LEU A 466 28.07 -9.06 27.80
CA LEU A 466 27.26 -10.13 28.36
C LEU A 466 28.13 -11.34 28.70
N ASP A 467 27.75 -12.07 29.74
CA ASP A 467 28.24 -13.43 29.90
C ASP A 467 27.59 -14.38 28.87
N ALA A 468 28.23 -15.51 28.61
CA ALA A 468 27.80 -16.44 27.57
C ALA A 468 26.40 -17.05 27.82
N LYS A 469 25.97 -17.21 29.09
CA LYS A 469 24.66 -17.78 29.43
C LYS A 469 23.56 -16.77 29.13
N THR A 470 23.73 -15.53 29.58
CA THR A 470 22.78 -14.43 29.31
C THR A 470 22.68 -14.14 27.82
N ALA A 471 23.81 -14.09 27.11
CA ALA A 471 23.82 -13.91 25.66
C ALA A 471 23.01 -15.00 24.95
N LYS A 472 23.21 -16.28 25.32
CA LYS A 472 22.46 -17.42 24.76
C LYS A 472 20.97 -17.36 25.04
N MET A 473 20.56 -16.92 26.23
CA MET A 473 19.15 -16.74 26.60
C MET A 473 18.49 -15.65 25.73
N LEU A 474 19.14 -14.50 25.59
CA LEU A 474 18.62 -13.37 24.80
C LEU A 474 18.49 -13.68 23.31
N ILE A 475 19.28 -14.61 22.77
CA ILE A 475 19.12 -15.07 21.37
C ILE A 475 17.71 -15.61 21.14
N GLY A 476 17.15 -16.35 22.10
CA GLY A 476 15.81 -16.94 22.01
C GLY A 476 14.70 -15.99 22.48
N GLU A 477 14.91 -15.29 23.60
CA GLU A 477 13.85 -14.49 24.23
C GLU A 477 13.67 -13.10 23.60
N GLN A 478 14.77 -12.45 23.19
CA GLN A 478 14.73 -11.08 22.66
C GLN A 478 15.77 -10.87 21.55
N PRO A 479 15.55 -11.41 20.33
CA PRO A 479 16.54 -11.39 19.26
C PRO A 479 16.92 -9.97 18.78
N GLY A 480 16.14 -8.94 19.10
CA GLY A 480 16.41 -7.52 18.84
C GLY A 480 16.85 -6.71 20.06
N PHE A 481 17.43 -7.36 21.08
CA PHE A 481 17.77 -6.75 22.37
C PHE A 481 18.61 -5.46 22.25
N THR A 482 19.72 -5.50 21.51
CA THR A 482 20.63 -4.34 21.43
C THR A 482 20.07 -3.21 20.59
N ALA A 483 19.25 -3.53 19.57
CA ALA A 483 18.53 -2.57 18.77
C ALA A 483 17.46 -1.84 19.61
N ALA A 484 16.69 -2.58 20.41
CA ALA A 484 15.72 -2.01 21.33
C ALA A 484 16.39 -1.09 22.36
N ASP A 485 17.52 -1.50 22.95
CA ASP A 485 18.27 -0.67 23.91
C ASP A 485 18.73 0.67 23.29
N LEU A 486 19.32 0.67 22.09
CA LEU A 486 19.75 1.91 21.44
C LEU A 486 18.58 2.86 21.19
N SER A 487 17.49 2.34 20.61
CA SER A 487 16.29 3.12 20.29
C SER A 487 15.67 3.72 21.55
N ASN A 488 15.51 2.90 22.60
CA ASN A 488 14.90 3.32 23.87
C ASN A 488 15.77 4.34 24.60
N ALA A 489 17.09 4.17 24.62
CA ALA A 489 17.99 5.12 25.25
C ALA A 489 17.88 6.52 24.62
N ILE A 490 17.80 6.59 23.28
CA ILE A 490 17.62 7.86 22.57
C ILE A 490 16.23 8.45 22.85
N ALA A 491 15.17 7.63 22.80
CA ALA A 491 13.81 8.09 23.09
C ALA A 491 13.67 8.66 24.51
N MET A 492 14.41 8.08 25.48
CA MET A 492 14.48 8.54 26.87
C MET A 492 15.48 9.68 27.10
N LYS A 493 16.05 10.26 26.04
CA LYS A 493 17.08 11.31 26.10
C LYS A 493 18.37 10.91 26.84
N ASN A 494 18.62 9.61 27.00
CA ASN A 494 19.87 9.04 27.49
C ASN A 494 20.83 8.81 26.32
N PHE A 495 21.30 9.92 25.73
CA PHE A 495 22.05 9.91 24.48
C PHE A 495 23.43 9.26 24.65
N PRO A 496 23.73 8.18 23.88
CA PRO A 496 25.06 7.61 23.89
C PRO A 496 26.05 8.52 23.17
N SER A 497 27.30 8.53 23.64
CA SER A 497 28.37 9.31 23.01
C SER A 497 29.70 8.56 22.91
N TRP A 498 30.52 8.99 21.97
CA TRP A 498 31.86 8.47 21.77
C TRP A 498 32.83 9.62 21.51
N THR A 499 33.99 9.57 22.15
CA THR A 499 35.08 10.49 21.84
C THR A 499 35.94 9.92 20.72
N LEU A 500 36.12 10.68 19.64
CA LEU A 500 37.03 10.36 18.55
C LEU A 500 38.46 10.73 18.96
N PHE A 501 39.34 9.74 18.84
CA PHE A 501 40.79 9.86 19.00
C PHE A 501 41.50 9.37 17.73
N ILE A 502 42.74 9.79 17.58
CA ILE A 502 43.68 9.30 16.57
C ILE A 502 44.98 8.86 17.23
N GLN A 503 45.59 7.80 16.69
CA GLN A 503 47.02 7.52 16.89
C GLN A 503 47.75 8.07 15.67
N VAL A 504 48.90 8.71 15.87
CA VAL A 504 49.67 9.36 14.80
C VAL A 504 51.04 8.70 14.70
N MET A 505 51.46 8.40 13.48
CA MET A 505 52.76 7.81 13.15
C MET A 505 53.36 8.58 11.97
N THR A 506 54.61 9.01 12.09
CA THR A 506 55.31 9.67 10.97
C THR A 506 55.69 8.66 9.89
N GLU A 507 56.01 9.14 8.69
CA GLU A 507 56.52 8.28 7.63
C GLU A 507 57.78 7.50 8.07
N GLU A 508 58.73 8.18 8.71
CA GLU A 508 59.95 7.56 9.22
C GLU A 508 59.65 6.46 10.26
N GLN A 509 58.76 6.75 11.22
CA GLN A 509 58.33 5.77 12.21
C GLN A 509 57.65 4.55 11.58
N SER A 510 56.92 4.73 10.47
CA SER A 510 56.27 3.62 9.77
C SER A 510 57.28 2.67 9.11
N ARG A 511 58.42 3.18 8.64
CA ARG A 511 59.51 2.37 8.05
C ARG A 511 60.31 1.61 9.10
N LEU A 512 60.38 2.14 10.32
CA LEU A 512 61.04 1.53 11.48
C LEU A 512 60.12 0.62 12.30
N CYS A 513 58.84 0.53 11.94
CA CYS A 513 57.87 -0.30 12.64
C CYS A 513 58.27 -1.79 12.49
N PRO A 514 58.28 -2.59 13.57
CA PRO A 514 58.71 -3.99 13.53
C PRO A 514 57.75 -4.93 12.78
N PHE A 515 56.62 -4.40 12.31
CA PHE A 515 55.62 -5.07 11.48
C PHE A 515 55.11 -4.06 10.46
N ASN A 516 54.42 -4.51 9.41
CA ASN A 516 53.84 -3.60 8.43
C ASN A 516 52.81 -2.67 9.09
N ALA A 517 53.09 -1.36 9.13
CA ALA A 517 52.18 -0.37 9.71
C ALA A 517 50.81 -0.30 9.00
N PHE A 518 50.68 -0.91 7.82
CA PHE A 518 49.47 -1.02 7.02
C PHE A 518 48.81 -2.42 7.10
N ASP A 519 49.33 -3.34 7.93
CA ASP A 519 48.67 -4.60 8.22
C ASP A 519 47.51 -4.40 9.21
N MET A 520 46.28 -4.64 8.73
CA MET A 520 45.07 -4.49 9.52
C MET A 520 44.86 -5.59 10.59
N THR A 521 45.70 -6.63 10.62
CA THR A 521 45.74 -7.63 11.70
C THR A 521 46.58 -7.17 12.89
N LYS A 522 47.24 -6.01 12.79
CA LYS A 522 48.11 -5.43 13.82
C LYS A 522 47.56 -4.13 14.41
N ILE A 523 47.83 -3.91 15.69
CA ILE A 523 47.53 -2.67 16.42
C ILE A 523 48.76 -1.78 16.59
N PHE A 524 48.53 -0.47 16.71
CA PHE A 524 49.55 0.46 17.17
C PHE A 524 49.54 0.51 18.70
N SER A 525 50.70 0.30 19.32
CA SER A 525 50.81 0.36 20.78
C SER A 525 50.46 1.76 21.30
N HIS A 526 49.50 1.87 22.21
CA HIS A 526 49.17 3.14 22.86
C HIS A 526 50.34 3.74 23.65
N LYS A 527 51.34 2.92 24.04
CA LYS A 527 52.55 3.40 24.73
C LYS A 527 53.48 4.17 23.78
N LEU A 528 53.58 3.71 22.53
CA LEU A 528 54.47 4.31 21.52
C LEU A 528 53.75 5.42 20.74
N TYR A 529 52.47 5.22 20.45
CA TYR A 529 51.64 6.13 19.68
C TYR A 529 50.40 6.47 20.52
N PRO A 530 50.49 7.43 21.46
CA PRO A 530 49.39 7.75 22.36
C PRO A 530 48.18 8.32 21.63
N LEU A 531 47.00 8.16 22.23
CA LEU A 531 45.76 8.68 21.69
C LEU A 531 45.70 10.21 21.79
N ARG A 532 45.52 10.87 20.65
CA ARG A 532 45.24 12.31 20.58
C ARG A 532 43.75 12.53 20.37
N LYS A 533 43.12 13.33 21.23
CA LYS A 533 41.69 13.64 21.17
C LYS A 533 41.37 14.56 19.99
N VAL A 534 40.23 14.33 19.32
CA VAL A 534 39.78 15.11 18.14
C VAL A 534 38.42 15.75 18.38
N GLY A 535 37.42 14.94 18.74
CA GLY A 535 36.03 15.41 18.82
C GLY A 535 35.11 14.43 19.52
N LYS A 536 33.83 14.75 19.57
CA LYS A 536 32.79 13.95 20.24
C LYS A 536 31.61 13.68 19.32
N LEU A 537 31.27 12.42 19.18
CA LEU A 537 30.05 11.92 18.54
C LEU A 537 28.96 11.74 19.59
N THR A 538 27.77 12.29 19.38
CA THR A 538 26.59 12.03 20.24
C THR A 538 25.39 11.67 19.36
N LEU A 539 24.70 10.57 19.66
CA LEU A 539 23.50 10.15 18.93
C LEU A 539 22.26 10.55 19.72
N ASN A 540 21.37 11.32 19.10
CA ASN A 540 20.28 11.99 19.79
C ASN A 540 18.93 11.94 19.06
N GLU A 541 18.85 11.25 17.93
CA GLU A 541 17.64 11.17 17.13
C GLU A 541 17.47 9.77 16.54
N ASN A 542 16.31 9.15 16.76
CA ASN A 542 15.95 7.88 16.14
C ASN A 542 15.48 8.12 14.69
N PRO A 543 15.70 7.16 13.77
CA PRO A 543 15.13 7.24 12.43
C PRO A 543 13.60 7.21 12.51
N THR A 544 12.94 7.99 11.65
CA THR A 544 11.49 7.98 11.47
C THR A 544 11.03 6.81 10.61
N ASN A 545 11.90 6.30 9.73
CA ASN A 545 11.64 5.12 8.91
C ASN A 545 12.94 4.31 8.72
N HIS A 546 12.97 3.09 9.23
CA HIS A 546 14.16 2.23 9.16
C HIS A 546 14.53 1.89 7.71
N SER A 547 13.57 1.57 6.85
CA SER A 547 13.84 1.19 5.46
C SER A 547 14.50 2.33 4.67
N SER A 548 13.90 3.53 4.68
CA SER A 548 14.37 4.65 3.87
C SER A 548 15.62 5.35 4.44
N GLN A 549 15.87 5.25 5.75
CA GLN A 549 16.98 5.96 6.40
C GLN A 549 18.13 5.04 6.85
N ILE A 550 17.86 3.80 7.25
CA ILE A 550 18.90 2.88 7.74
C ILE A 550 19.18 1.79 6.70
N GLU A 551 18.15 1.17 6.13
CA GLU A 551 18.37 0.13 5.15
C GLU A 551 18.90 0.72 3.84
N ALA A 552 18.32 1.80 3.33
CA ALA A 552 18.79 2.46 2.11
C ALA A 552 20.16 3.17 2.26
N ALA A 553 20.65 3.41 3.48
CA ALA A 553 21.93 4.09 3.71
C ALA A 553 23.13 3.33 3.12
N ALA A 554 23.95 4.03 2.35
CA ALA A 554 25.12 3.53 1.66
C ALA A 554 26.38 4.17 2.27
N PHE A 555 27.17 3.37 3.00
CA PHE A 555 28.45 3.79 3.58
C PHE A 555 29.59 3.25 2.71
N THR A 556 30.64 4.02 2.46
CA THR A 556 31.84 3.53 1.75
C THR A 556 33.11 4.19 2.28
N PRO A 557 34.21 3.44 2.50
CA PRO A 557 35.47 4.03 2.94
C PRO A 557 36.12 4.96 1.89
N SER A 558 35.56 5.03 0.67
CA SER A 558 36.00 5.94 -0.39
C SER A 558 35.49 7.38 -0.22
N HIS A 559 34.46 7.61 0.60
CA HIS A 559 33.99 8.95 0.93
C HIS A 559 34.91 9.59 1.95
N LEU A 560 35.89 10.36 1.48
CA LEU A 560 36.89 11.03 2.29
C LEU A 560 36.89 12.55 2.00
N PRO A 561 36.94 13.41 3.04
CA PRO A 561 37.03 14.84 2.87
C PRO A 561 38.49 15.23 2.52
N PRO A 562 38.71 16.45 1.97
CA PRO A 562 40.04 16.96 1.70
C PRO A 562 40.94 16.90 2.95
N GLY A 563 42.12 16.29 2.82
CA GLY A 563 43.06 16.12 3.94
C GLY A 563 43.03 14.74 4.61
N ILE A 564 42.15 13.84 4.18
CA ILE A 564 42.19 12.41 4.53
C ILE A 564 42.32 11.59 3.24
N GLU A 565 43.32 10.71 3.16
CA GLU A 565 43.58 9.84 2.03
C GLU A 565 43.74 8.39 2.48
N VAL A 566 43.59 7.46 1.54
CA VAL A 566 43.80 6.03 1.77
C VAL A 566 45.29 5.69 1.85
N SER A 567 45.65 4.72 2.69
CA SER A 567 47.02 4.22 2.78
C SER A 567 47.25 3.03 1.82
N PRO A 568 48.50 2.55 1.69
CA PRO A 568 48.81 1.32 0.95
C PRO A 568 48.27 0.01 1.55
N ASP A 569 47.46 0.06 2.63
CA ASP A 569 46.77 -1.12 3.19
C ASP A 569 45.94 -1.81 2.09
N GLN A 570 46.34 -3.03 1.72
CA GLN A 570 45.76 -3.74 0.60
C GLN A 570 44.29 -4.12 0.80
N ILE A 571 43.85 -4.32 2.05
CA ILE A 571 42.45 -4.57 2.34
C ILE A 571 41.67 -3.26 2.20
N LEU A 572 42.20 -2.14 2.68
CA LEU A 572 41.57 -0.83 2.46
C LEU A 572 41.42 -0.54 0.96
N GLN A 573 42.46 -0.79 0.16
CA GLN A 573 42.43 -0.61 -1.29
C GLN A 573 41.34 -1.46 -1.97
N MET A 574 41.22 -2.73 -1.60
CA MET A 574 40.14 -3.60 -2.10
C MET A 574 38.75 -3.08 -1.67
N ARG A 575 38.59 -2.65 -0.42
CA ARG A 575 37.30 -2.19 0.13
C ARG A 575 36.75 -0.97 -0.61
N ILE A 576 37.60 -0.05 -1.07
CA ILE A 576 37.17 1.14 -1.84
C ILE A 576 36.31 0.73 -3.05
N SER A 577 36.75 -0.28 -3.79
CA SER A 577 36.01 -0.80 -4.96
C SER A 577 34.84 -1.68 -4.55
N ALA A 578 35.04 -2.59 -3.60
CA ALA A 578 34.02 -3.56 -3.21
C ALA A 578 32.72 -2.92 -2.66
N TYR A 579 32.83 -1.80 -1.94
CA TYR A 579 31.66 -1.10 -1.42
C TYR A 579 30.86 -0.41 -2.52
N ALA A 580 31.52 0.18 -3.52
CA ALA A 580 30.84 0.80 -4.66
C ALA A 580 30.04 -0.23 -5.47
N ASP A 581 30.65 -1.38 -5.77
CA ASP A 581 29.99 -2.47 -6.50
C ASP A 581 28.82 -3.07 -5.71
N ALA A 582 29.01 -3.32 -4.41
CA ALA A 582 27.94 -3.83 -3.55
C ALA A 582 26.74 -2.87 -3.46
N GLN A 583 26.98 -1.56 -3.47
CA GLN A 583 25.92 -0.55 -3.46
C GLN A 583 25.16 -0.52 -4.80
N LEU A 584 25.86 -0.65 -5.92
CA LEU A 584 25.24 -0.72 -7.26
C LEU A 584 24.19 -1.84 -7.31
N ARG A 585 24.53 -3.03 -6.82
CA ARG A 585 23.59 -4.17 -6.74
C ARG A 585 22.40 -3.91 -5.82
N ARG A 586 22.63 -3.20 -4.71
CA ARG A 586 21.69 -3.13 -3.58
C ARG A 586 20.68 -1.99 -3.70
N VAL A 587 21.17 -0.81 -4.05
CA VAL A 587 20.41 0.46 -4.06
C VAL A 587 20.47 1.18 -5.40
N GLY A 588 21.07 0.55 -6.42
CA GLY A 588 21.16 1.07 -7.78
C GLY A 588 22.29 2.08 -7.97
N ALA A 589 22.48 2.47 -9.23
CA ALA A 589 23.57 3.35 -9.66
C ALA A 589 23.49 4.78 -9.09
N ASN A 590 22.27 5.24 -8.77
CA ASN A 590 22.00 6.60 -8.28
C ASN A 590 21.79 6.65 -6.77
N SER A 591 22.49 5.81 -6.02
CA SER A 591 22.35 5.69 -4.56
C SER A 591 22.54 7.02 -3.80
N GLN A 592 23.32 7.94 -4.35
CA GLN A 592 23.56 9.30 -3.85
C GLN A 592 22.34 10.22 -3.91
N LEU A 593 21.36 9.91 -4.78
CA LEU A 593 20.10 10.66 -4.86
C LEU A 593 19.11 10.26 -3.77
N ILE A 594 19.30 9.10 -3.14
CA ILE A 594 18.49 8.67 -2.01
C ILE A 594 18.69 9.69 -0.88
N PRO A 595 17.62 10.23 -0.26
CA PRO A 595 17.72 11.36 0.66
C PRO A 595 18.77 11.20 1.76
N VAL A 596 18.88 10.01 2.35
CA VAL A 596 19.83 9.75 3.43
C VAL A 596 21.30 9.69 2.98
N ASN A 597 21.55 9.47 1.69
CA ASN A 597 22.89 9.42 1.11
C ASN A 597 23.30 10.73 0.43
N ASN A 598 22.37 11.69 0.32
CA ASN A 598 22.60 12.95 -0.36
C ASN A 598 23.54 13.84 0.48
N PRO A 599 24.58 14.47 -0.10
CA PRO A 599 25.44 15.41 0.65
C PRO A 599 24.72 16.71 1.05
N HIS A 600 23.62 17.07 0.39
CA HIS A 600 22.91 18.34 0.59
C HIS A 600 21.73 18.26 1.59
N THR A 601 21.45 17.10 2.19
CA THR A 601 20.33 16.92 3.14
C THR A 601 20.48 17.64 4.48
N ASN A 602 21.55 18.43 4.67
CA ASN A 602 21.66 19.39 5.77
C ASN A 602 20.56 20.48 5.75
N LYS A 603 19.75 20.55 4.68
CA LYS A 603 18.56 21.41 4.58
C LYS A 603 17.28 20.56 4.58
N ASN A 604 16.67 20.42 5.77
CA ASN A 604 15.29 20.00 6.02
C ASN A 604 14.78 18.76 5.26
N LEU A 605 14.88 17.58 5.88
CA LEU A 605 14.09 16.40 5.52
C LEU A 605 12.62 16.62 5.91
N LYS A 606 11.87 17.38 5.11
CA LYS A 606 10.43 17.15 4.94
C LYS A 606 10.26 16.20 3.77
N THR A 607 9.53 15.14 4.04
CA THR A 607 9.13 14.06 3.13
C THR A 607 8.71 14.59 1.77
N ASP A 608 9.49 14.29 0.74
CA ASP A 608 8.99 14.19 -0.64
C ASP A 608 9.63 12.95 -1.27
N SER A 609 8.87 11.87 -1.25
CA SER A 609 9.07 10.73 -2.13
C SER A 609 8.60 11.14 -3.51
N HIS A 610 9.51 11.02 -4.49
CA HIS A 610 9.36 11.30 -5.93
C HIS A 610 9.96 12.64 -6.34
N ARG A 611 11.24 12.59 -6.76
CA ARG A 611 11.73 13.48 -7.80
C ARG A 611 12.09 12.63 -9.00
N ASP A 612 11.41 12.92 -10.10
CA ASP A 612 11.66 12.39 -11.43
C ASP A 612 13.13 12.54 -11.81
N SER A 613 13.66 11.45 -12.35
CA SER A 613 14.99 11.39 -12.94
C SER A 613 14.95 11.92 -14.37
N ASP A 614 14.87 13.23 -14.53
CA ASP A 614 15.26 13.89 -15.76
C ASP A 614 16.61 14.58 -15.53
N SER A 615 17.68 13.90 -15.94
CA SER A 615 18.96 14.55 -16.17
C SER A 615 19.65 13.95 -17.38
N GLU A 616 19.93 14.83 -18.32
CA GLU A 616 20.61 14.67 -19.61
C GLU A 616 21.75 13.65 -19.60
N SER A 617 21.81 12.90 -20.69
CA SER A 617 22.85 11.97 -21.09
C SER A 617 24.26 12.57 -20.98
N ALA A 618 25.07 12.05 -20.05
CA ALA A 618 26.50 12.32 -19.98
C ALA A 618 27.28 11.34 -20.89
N VAL A 619 28.11 11.93 -21.76
CA VAL A 619 28.98 11.27 -22.73
C VAL A 619 30.03 10.38 -22.04
N PRO A 620 30.34 9.17 -22.53
CA PRO A 620 31.31 8.28 -21.90
C PRO A 620 32.74 8.76 -22.15
N ASN A 621 33.44 9.19 -21.10
CA ASN A 621 34.87 9.48 -21.19
C ASN A 621 35.66 8.16 -21.12
N LYS A 622 36.15 7.70 -22.27
CA LYS A 622 37.04 6.55 -22.41
C LYS A 622 38.46 6.94 -21.95
N ASN A 623 39.12 5.99 -21.27
CA ASN A 623 40.54 5.92 -20.90
C ASN A 623 40.89 6.30 -19.45
N VAL A 624 40.59 5.40 -18.51
CA VAL A 624 41.37 5.29 -17.26
C VAL A 624 42.31 4.10 -17.41
N ARG A 625 43.59 4.38 -17.62
CA ARG A 625 44.66 3.38 -17.68
C ARG A 625 45.09 3.05 -16.25
N VAL A 626 44.59 1.95 -15.71
CA VAL A 626 45.05 1.42 -14.42
C VAL A 626 46.45 0.84 -14.63
N GLN A 627 47.46 1.46 -14.02
CA GLN A 627 48.77 0.81 -13.90
C GLN A 627 48.63 -0.36 -12.89
N PRO A 628 49.10 -1.57 -13.22
CA PRO A 628 49.15 -2.65 -12.25
C PRO A 628 50.13 -2.24 -11.14
N ALA A 629 49.64 -2.17 -9.91
CA ALA A 629 50.53 -2.08 -8.75
C ALA A 629 51.39 -3.34 -8.74
N THR A 630 52.70 -3.17 -8.86
CA THR A 630 53.69 -4.21 -8.59
C THR A 630 53.44 -4.75 -7.18
N MET A 631 53.09 -6.03 -7.06
CA MET A 631 53.15 -6.71 -5.77
C MET A 631 54.58 -6.60 -5.28
N HIS A 632 54.80 -5.88 -4.19
CA HIS A 632 56.06 -5.95 -3.47
C HIS A 632 56.19 -7.36 -2.88
N GLU A 633 56.88 -8.23 -3.60
CA GLU A 633 57.51 -9.43 -3.05
C GLU A 633 58.50 -8.99 -1.96
N ASN A 634 58.48 -9.68 -0.82
CA ASN A 634 59.20 -9.40 0.44
C ASN A 634 58.44 -8.54 1.46
N LEU A 635 57.22 -8.93 1.83
CA LEU A 635 56.76 -8.65 3.19
C LEU A 635 57.60 -9.53 4.14
N PRO A 636 58.27 -8.97 5.16
CA PRO A 636 58.98 -9.77 6.16
C PRO A 636 58.01 -10.76 6.81
N PHE A 637 58.49 -11.94 7.22
CA PHE A 637 57.68 -12.91 7.96
C PHE A 637 57.09 -12.21 9.20
N GLU A 638 55.79 -11.97 9.18
CA GLU A 638 55.12 -11.24 10.25
C GLU A 638 54.70 -12.20 11.37
N ASP A 639 55.07 -11.85 12.61
CA ASP A 639 54.66 -12.62 13.78
C ASP A 639 53.17 -12.43 14.07
N ASP A 640 52.41 -13.50 13.86
CA ASP A 640 50.96 -13.55 14.05
C ASP A 640 50.53 -13.88 15.48
N PHE A 641 51.48 -14.15 16.37
CA PHE A 641 51.23 -14.63 17.73
C PHE A 641 51.65 -13.63 18.80
N PHE A 642 52.60 -12.72 18.53
CA PHE A 642 53.05 -11.74 19.53
C PHE A 642 51.92 -10.85 20.07
N GLN A 643 51.18 -10.16 19.19
CA GLN A 643 50.11 -9.27 19.64
C GLN A 643 48.92 -10.01 20.27
N PRO A 644 48.46 -11.15 19.71
CA PRO A 644 47.44 -11.97 20.36
C PRO A 644 47.87 -12.49 21.73
N ARG A 645 49.13 -12.90 21.88
CA ARG A 645 49.70 -13.35 23.16
C ARG A 645 49.71 -12.21 24.17
N ASN A 646 50.06 -11.00 23.76
CA ASN A 646 49.99 -9.82 24.62
C ASN A 646 48.56 -9.51 25.05
N PHE A 647 47.57 -9.67 24.15
CA PHE A 647 46.15 -9.55 24.53
C PHE A 647 45.77 -10.61 25.59
N TYR A 648 46.14 -11.88 25.38
CA TYR A 648 45.86 -12.97 26.31
C TYR A 648 46.52 -12.79 27.68
N ARG A 649 47.81 -12.43 27.71
CA ARG A 649 48.60 -12.32 28.95
C ARG A 649 48.33 -11.02 29.71
N ASN A 650 48.29 -9.89 29.00
CA ASN A 650 48.38 -8.56 29.62
C ASN A 650 47.06 -7.80 29.64
N VAL A 651 46.07 -8.19 28.81
CA VAL A 651 44.77 -7.50 28.76
C VAL A 651 43.67 -8.30 29.43
N LEU A 652 43.64 -9.62 29.27
CA LEU A 652 42.67 -10.47 29.96
C LEU A 652 43.11 -10.76 31.39
N ASP A 653 42.15 -10.80 32.31
CA ASP A 653 42.34 -11.34 33.65
C ASP A 653 42.23 -12.88 33.66
N ASN A 654 42.47 -13.51 34.81
CA ASN A 654 42.40 -14.98 34.93
C ASN A 654 41.03 -15.53 34.51
N GLN A 655 39.95 -14.85 34.86
CA GLN A 655 38.60 -15.30 34.50
C GLN A 655 38.31 -15.09 33.01
N GLY A 656 38.74 -13.97 32.43
CA GLY A 656 38.62 -13.68 31.00
C GLY A 656 39.39 -14.68 30.14
N ARG A 657 40.59 -15.08 30.57
CA ARG A 657 41.35 -16.17 29.94
C ARG A 657 40.59 -17.49 29.96
N ALA A 658 40.00 -17.85 31.11
CA ALA A 658 39.21 -19.07 31.23
C ALA A 658 37.93 -19.02 30.37
N ARG A 659 37.23 -17.88 30.31
CA ARG A 659 36.06 -17.69 29.44
C ARG A 659 36.44 -17.81 27.96
N LEU A 660 37.54 -17.18 27.53
CA LEU A 660 38.06 -17.29 26.17
C LEU A 660 38.28 -18.77 25.76
N ILE A 661 39.02 -19.52 26.57
CA ILE A 661 39.30 -20.95 26.31
C ILE A 661 37.98 -21.74 26.24
N ASN A 662 37.08 -21.54 27.19
CA ASN A 662 35.78 -22.22 27.19
C ASN A 662 34.92 -21.88 25.97
N ASN A 663 34.95 -20.64 25.49
CA ASN A 663 34.20 -20.23 24.31
C ASN A 663 34.74 -20.88 23.03
N ILE A 664 36.07 -20.90 22.86
CA ILE A 664 36.72 -21.58 21.72
C ILE A 664 36.43 -23.08 21.78
N ALA A 665 36.62 -23.73 22.94
CA ALA A 665 36.35 -25.15 23.10
C ALA A 665 34.90 -25.53 22.79
N ARG A 666 33.92 -24.73 23.25
CA ARG A 666 32.49 -24.94 22.91
C ARG A 666 32.18 -24.77 21.43
N SER A 667 32.92 -23.91 20.73
CA SER A 667 32.77 -23.74 19.29
C SER A 667 33.38 -24.92 18.54
N LEU A 668 34.58 -25.34 18.91
CA LEU A 668 35.25 -26.53 18.34
C LEU A 668 34.52 -27.83 18.61
N ALA A 669 33.83 -27.95 19.76
CA ALA A 669 33.01 -29.12 20.08
C ALA A 669 31.83 -29.32 19.11
N GLN A 670 31.51 -28.33 18.27
CA GLN A 670 30.49 -28.43 17.23
C GLN A 670 31.08 -28.87 15.87
N CYS A 671 32.40 -28.95 15.75
CA CYS A 671 33.06 -29.53 14.57
C CYS A 671 32.94 -31.05 14.59
N THR A 672 32.61 -31.63 13.45
CA THR A 672 32.54 -33.08 13.25
C THR A 672 33.86 -33.64 12.70
N ASP A 673 34.66 -32.82 12.00
CA ASP A 673 35.97 -33.19 11.48
C ASP A 673 37.07 -33.00 12.54
N GLN A 674 37.58 -34.12 13.07
CA GLN A 674 38.64 -34.12 14.09
C GLN A 674 39.98 -33.59 13.56
N ASN A 675 40.26 -33.68 12.26
CA ASN A 675 41.48 -33.12 11.70
C ASN A 675 41.45 -31.58 11.76
N VAL A 676 40.29 -30.97 11.54
CA VAL A 676 40.10 -29.52 11.70
C VAL A 676 40.30 -29.11 13.16
N VAL A 677 39.75 -29.88 14.11
CA VAL A 677 39.93 -29.63 15.54
C VAL A 677 41.41 -29.69 15.94
N HIS A 678 42.11 -30.75 15.54
CA HIS A 678 43.53 -30.94 15.84
C HIS A 678 44.41 -29.85 15.21
N ARG A 679 44.19 -29.51 13.93
CA ARG A 679 44.92 -28.41 13.26
C ARG A 679 44.68 -27.07 13.95
N THR A 680 43.43 -26.79 14.31
CA THR A 680 43.08 -25.54 15.01
C THR A 680 43.77 -25.46 16.36
N TRP A 681 43.74 -26.54 17.14
CA TRP A 681 44.47 -26.59 18.41
C TRP A 681 45.96 -26.37 18.21
N ASN A 682 46.58 -27.06 17.26
CA ASN A 682 48.01 -26.91 16.98
C ASN A 682 48.37 -25.46 16.61
N LEU A 683 47.56 -24.80 15.77
CA LEU A 683 47.74 -23.39 15.45
C LEU A 683 47.62 -22.51 16.71
N LEU A 684 46.55 -22.66 17.48
CA LEU A 684 46.30 -21.80 18.64
C LEU A 684 47.24 -22.09 19.82
N ALA A 685 47.87 -23.27 19.90
CA ALA A 685 48.87 -23.59 20.92
C ALA A 685 50.11 -22.69 20.82
N HIS A 686 50.42 -22.15 19.63
CA HIS A 686 51.50 -21.17 19.44
C HIS A 686 51.22 -19.81 20.10
N LEU A 687 49.96 -19.55 20.49
CA LEU A 687 49.59 -18.36 21.24
C LEU A 687 50.32 -18.30 22.59
N ASP A 688 50.23 -19.38 23.37
CA ASP A 688 50.74 -19.48 24.74
C ASP A 688 50.65 -20.95 25.23
N ASP A 689 51.67 -21.45 25.93
CA ASP A 689 51.72 -22.85 26.37
C ASP A 689 50.58 -23.22 27.34
N ASP A 690 50.24 -22.34 28.27
CA ASP A 690 49.14 -22.57 29.22
C ASP A 690 47.79 -22.52 28.52
N PHE A 691 47.63 -21.62 27.54
CA PHE A 691 46.46 -21.59 26.67
C PHE A 691 46.31 -22.90 25.90
N GLY A 692 47.37 -23.35 25.21
CA GLY A 692 47.37 -24.55 24.38
C GLY A 692 47.02 -25.81 25.18
N ARG A 693 47.64 -25.98 26.36
CA ARG A 693 47.38 -27.10 27.27
C ARG A 693 45.94 -27.09 27.79
N LYS A 694 45.45 -25.96 28.30
CA LYS A 694 44.07 -25.87 28.82
C LYS A 694 43.01 -26.04 27.73
N LEU A 695 43.31 -25.60 26.51
CA LEU A 695 42.42 -25.84 25.37
C LEU A 695 42.37 -27.33 25.02
N ALA A 696 43.53 -28.01 24.96
CA ALA A 696 43.62 -29.46 24.73
C ALA A 696 42.76 -30.26 25.73
N GLU A 697 42.92 -29.96 27.03
CA GLU A 697 42.14 -30.59 28.11
C GLU A 697 40.62 -30.44 27.90
N LYS A 698 40.16 -29.28 27.39
CA LYS A 698 38.73 -29.01 27.17
C LYS A 698 38.17 -29.71 25.94
N ILE A 699 38.98 -29.88 24.89
CA ILE A 699 38.57 -30.54 23.64
C ILE A 699 38.95 -32.02 23.59
N LYS A 700 39.57 -32.55 24.66
CA LYS A 700 39.99 -33.95 24.84
C LYS A 700 41.03 -34.42 23.81
N LEU A 701 42.01 -33.56 23.54
CA LEU A 701 43.21 -33.89 22.74
C LEU A 701 44.40 -34.24 23.63
#